data_AF-A0A819Z439-F1
#
_entry.id   AF-A0A819Z439-F1
#
_cell.length_a   1.000
_cell.length_b   1.000
_cell.length_c   1.000
_cell.angle_alpha   90.00
_cell.angle_beta   90.00
_cell.angle_gamma   90.00
#
_symmetry.space_group_name_H-M   'P 1'
#
loop_
_entity.id
_entity.type
_entity.pdbx_description
1 polymer ?
#
loop_
_entity_poly.entity_id
_entity_poly.type
_entity_poly.pdbx_seq_one_letter_code
_entity_poly.pdbx_strand_id
1 'polypeptide(L)'
;MREIVHIQAGQCGNQIGAKFWEVISDEHGIDPTGTYHGDSDLQLERINVYYNEAAGGKYVPRAVLVDLEPGTMDSVRSGPFGQLFRPDNFVFGQSGAGNNWAKGHYTEGAELVDSVLDVVRKEAESSDCLQGFQLTHSLGGGTGSGMGTLLISKIREEYPDRIMMTFSVVPSPKVSDTVVEPYNATLSVHQLVENTDETYCIDNEALYDICFRTLKLTTPTYGDLNHLVSATMSGVTTCLRFPGQLNADLRKLAVNMVPFPRLHFFMPGFAPLTSRGSQQYRALTVPELTQQMFDAKNMMAACDPRHGRYLTVAAIFRGRMSMKEVDEQMLNVQNKNSSYFVEWIPNNVKTAVCDIPPRGLKMSATFIGNSTAIQELFKRISEQFTAMFRRKAFLHWYTGEGMDEMEFTEAESNMNDLVSEYQQYQDATAEANNYILLIAPPERGHLNPILELAKQLTFNGTDNDTEILVSVPSYADVNVSSWVTDEGLNYIDGGIAHDVTLDDMHQFSLMDSQPLRNYLSFVSRMAHLFHSFNHVAYETLLPLLRKKHAKPRVIIFDLNMLWAIDLAEQLGSIPAIVVCPFLIDALNLPSMTPGWHTPSYIVPYSPSTFIGRFQLFIYRSIIIPYQTHFIFSRVYQRKFDYEYLIKKHYLSVFVSTAPPFEIPRSVINPAIHFLGPFVYQYRLQPINHNLLLWLNDIVQQNDTLIYISLGSIGLLTQEQSNKLIYAFMKLIETKSSSQIRVLWARGNTLKSNDSRFRLEGFVPQKTILSHPAMQQERSIYINHCGMSSMHESIVFGIPHIAFPLFLDQYQVAKRSVQLHMGLYIDKNNFTSNELIEKILLILNNPHIYRRNTKKIADSFRIYGDGLKRAQNIIEYMSKYGRDIQKQIVSYDSQMNWIEKYSLDILICFLLIIFILFIFIRIIWKILILIRKEKKD
;
A
#
# COMPACT_ATOMS: atom_id res chain seq x y z
N MET A 1 -16.11 -33.09 28.61
CA MET A 1 -16.09 -32.54 29.97
C MET A 1 -14.92 -31.59 30.05
N ARG A 2 -15.15 -30.38 30.56
CA ARG A 2 -14.28 -29.21 30.41
C ARG A 2 -14.60 -28.18 31.50
N GLU A 3 -13.98 -28.31 32.67
CA GLU A 3 -14.33 -27.55 33.88
C GLU A 3 -13.61 -26.19 33.96
N ILE A 4 -14.18 -25.24 34.72
CA ILE A 4 -13.59 -23.92 35.01
C ILE A 4 -13.62 -23.70 36.52
N VAL A 5 -12.46 -23.39 37.11
CA VAL A 5 -12.37 -22.99 38.52
C VAL A 5 -12.52 -21.47 38.59
N HIS A 6 -13.52 -21.01 39.34
CA HIS A 6 -13.77 -19.59 39.51
C HIS A 6 -13.18 -19.10 40.84
N ILE A 7 -12.45 -17.99 40.79
CA ILE A 7 -11.78 -17.39 41.95
C ILE A 7 -12.31 -15.97 42.12
N GLN A 8 -12.58 -15.57 43.35
CA GLN A 8 -13.09 -14.24 43.69
C GLN A 8 -12.17 -13.62 44.74
N ALA A 9 -11.58 -12.48 44.43
CA ALA A 9 -10.60 -11.83 45.30
C ALA A 9 -11.04 -10.42 45.72
N GLY A 10 -11.02 -10.18 47.04
CA GLY A 10 -11.34 -8.90 47.67
C GLY A 10 -12.84 -8.55 47.63
N GLN A 11 -13.19 -7.42 48.26
CA GLN A 11 -14.58 -7.00 48.44
C GLN A 11 -15.36 -6.91 47.11
N CYS A 12 -14.82 -6.22 46.11
CA CYS A 12 -15.49 -6.06 44.81
C CYS A 12 -15.64 -7.40 44.06
N GLY A 13 -14.57 -8.21 44.04
CA GLY A 13 -14.57 -9.51 43.40
C GLY A 13 -15.62 -10.45 43.98
N ASN A 14 -15.71 -10.53 45.31
CA ASN A 14 -16.70 -11.36 46.00
C ASN A 14 -18.15 -10.86 45.80
N GLN A 15 -18.39 -9.55 45.77
CA GLN A 15 -19.73 -9.01 45.52
C GLN A 15 -20.23 -9.30 44.10
N ILE A 16 -19.36 -9.08 43.10
CA ILE A 16 -19.67 -9.36 41.69
C ILE A 16 -19.81 -10.86 41.48
N GLY A 17 -18.90 -11.65 42.04
CA GLY A 17 -18.91 -13.10 41.95
C GLY A 17 -20.14 -13.73 42.61
N ALA A 18 -20.58 -13.23 43.78
CA ALA A 18 -21.83 -13.65 44.40
C ALA A 18 -23.05 -13.39 43.48
N LYS A 19 -23.10 -12.21 42.84
CA LYS A 19 -24.15 -11.88 41.87
C LYS A 19 -24.06 -12.71 40.59
N PHE A 20 -22.86 -13.02 40.13
CA PHE A 20 -22.65 -13.92 38.99
C PHE A 20 -23.25 -15.31 39.28
N TRP A 21 -22.93 -15.91 40.44
CA TRP A 21 -23.48 -17.21 40.83
C TRP A 21 -24.99 -17.21 41.02
N GLU A 22 -25.57 -16.14 41.54
CA GLU A 22 -27.03 -15.97 41.61
C GLU A 22 -27.65 -16.04 40.21
N VAL A 23 -27.11 -15.27 39.25
CA VAL A 23 -27.61 -15.21 37.87
C VAL A 23 -27.44 -16.55 37.14
N ILE A 24 -26.27 -17.20 37.24
CA ILE A 24 -26.07 -18.47 36.53
C ILE A 24 -26.82 -19.63 37.20
N SER A 25 -26.98 -19.62 38.53
CA SER A 25 -27.81 -20.64 39.22
C SER A 25 -29.26 -20.54 38.77
N ASP A 26 -29.78 -19.32 38.68
CA ASP A 26 -31.11 -19.05 38.13
C ASP A 26 -31.25 -19.53 36.67
N GLU A 27 -30.25 -19.31 35.83
CA GLU A 27 -30.26 -19.76 34.43
C GLU A 27 -30.20 -21.29 34.28
N HIS A 28 -29.51 -21.97 35.19
CA HIS A 28 -29.44 -23.44 35.25
C HIS A 28 -30.55 -24.07 36.09
N GLY A 29 -31.47 -23.28 36.66
CA GLY A 29 -32.58 -23.79 37.49
C GLY A 29 -32.14 -24.42 38.81
N ILE A 30 -31.02 -23.96 39.38
CA ILE A 30 -30.48 -24.41 40.67
C ILE A 30 -30.98 -23.50 41.78
N ASP A 31 -31.58 -24.09 42.81
CA ASP A 31 -32.05 -23.36 43.99
C ASP A 31 -30.90 -23.11 44.99
N PRO A 32 -31.13 -22.28 46.04
CA PRO A 32 -30.12 -22.03 47.08
C PRO A 32 -29.65 -23.27 47.85
N THR A 33 -30.38 -24.39 47.77
CA THR A 33 -30.01 -25.65 48.43
C THR A 33 -29.15 -26.56 47.54
N GLY A 34 -28.94 -26.16 46.27
CA GLY A 34 -28.16 -26.85 45.26
C GLY A 34 -28.94 -27.89 44.47
N THR A 35 -30.25 -28.00 44.65
CA THR A 35 -31.10 -28.93 43.91
C THR A 35 -31.62 -28.31 42.61
N TYR A 36 -31.68 -29.14 41.56
CA TYR A 36 -32.21 -28.73 40.26
C TYR A 36 -33.73 -28.76 40.23
N HIS A 37 -34.33 -27.63 39.85
CA HIS A 37 -35.75 -27.42 39.63
C HIS A 37 -36.02 -26.77 38.27
N GLY A 38 -35.12 -26.95 37.30
CA GLY A 38 -35.28 -26.41 35.95
C GLY A 38 -36.28 -27.17 35.09
N ASP A 39 -36.65 -26.55 33.96
CA ASP A 39 -37.68 -27.04 33.04
C ASP A 39 -37.11 -27.59 31.72
N SER A 40 -35.78 -27.54 31.52
CA SER A 40 -35.12 -27.82 30.24
C SER A 40 -33.85 -28.65 30.40
N ASP A 41 -33.77 -29.77 29.67
CA ASP A 41 -32.61 -30.67 29.66
C ASP A 41 -31.30 -29.97 29.25
N LEU A 42 -31.40 -28.94 28.38
CA LEU A 42 -30.26 -28.13 27.94
C LEU A 42 -29.57 -27.37 29.09
N GLN A 43 -30.26 -27.16 30.21
CA GLN A 43 -29.68 -26.55 31.41
C GLN A 43 -28.72 -27.50 32.14
N LEU A 44 -28.92 -28.81 32.03
CA LEU A 44 -28.07 -29.81 32.68
C LEU A 44 -26.93 -30.30 31.78
N GLU A 45 -27.04 -30.16 30.46
CA GLU A 45 -26.08 -30.75 29.51
C GLU A 45 -24.61 -30.34 29.75
N ARG A 46 -24.35 -29.09 30.17
CA ARG A 46 -23.01 -28.56 30.47
C ARG A 46 -22.90 -27.94 31.85
N ILE A 47 -23.73 -28.38 32.79
CA ILE A 47 -23.72 -27.84 34.17
C ILE A 47 -22.39 -28.09 34.89
N ASN A 48 -21.71 -29.19 34.53
CA ASN A 48 -20.42 -29.59 35.08
C ASN A 48 -19.28 -28.61 34.80
N VAL A 49 -19.45 -27.64 33.89
CA VAL A 49 -18.43 -26.62 33.62
C VAL A 49 -18.16 -25.76 34.86
N TYR A 50 -19.21 -25.36 35.58
CA TYR A 50 -19.12 -24.49 36.76
C TYR A 50 -19.56 -25.16 38.06
N TYR A 51 -20.29 -26.28 38.02
CA TYR A 51 -20.79 -26.97 39.21
C TYR A 51 -20.20 -28.37 39.33
N ASN A 52 -19.87 -28.74 40.57
CA ASN A 52 -19.59 -30.10 40.99
C ASN A 52 -20.90 -30.82 41.33
N GLU A 53 -21.12 -32.02 40.79
CA GLU A 53 -22.23 -32.87 41.18
C GLU A 53 -21.86 -33.64 42.47
N ALA A 54 -22.52 -33.29 43.57
CA ALA A 54 -22.38 -33.95 44.86
C ALA A 54 -23.48 -35.02 45.06
N ALA A 55 -23.28 -35.88 46.07
CA ALA A 55 -24.23 -36.93 46.41
C ALA A 55 -25.64 -36.37 46.68
N GLY A 56 -26.65 -37.04 46.12
CA GLY A 56 -28.06 -36.63 46.26
C GLY A 56 -28.56 -35.63 45.23
N GLY A 57 -27.88 -35.50 44.08
CA GLY A 57 -28.30 -34.61 42.98
C GLY A 57 -28.14 -33.13 43.32
N LYS A 58 -27.15 -32.80 44.16
CA LYS A 58 -26.84 -31.43 44.56
C LYS A 58 -25.68 -30.88 43.75
N TYR A 59 -25.84 -29.69 43.20
CA TYR A 59 -24.83 -28.99 42.42
C TYR A 59 -24.15 -27.92 43.28
N VAL A 60 -22.83 -28.02 43.44
CA VAL A 60 -22.02 -27.12 44.26
C VAL A 60 -21.09 -26.31 43.35
N PRO A 61 -21.10 -24.96 43.41
CA PRO A 61 -20.20 -24.09 42.65
C PRO A 61 -18.72 -24.47 42.81
N ARG A 62 -18.00 -24.55 41.70
CA ARG A 62 -16.54 -24.67 41.65
C ARG A 62 -15.90 -23.28 41.86
N ALA A 63 -16.13 -22.72 43.04
CA ALA A 63 -15.72 -21.37 43.41
C ALA A 63 -14.75 -21.38 44.60
N VAL A 64 -13.76 -20.49 44.57
CA VAL A 64 -12.86 -20.19 45.69
C VAL A 64 -13.03 -18.70 46.05
N LEU A 65 -13.37 -18.43 47.30
CA LEU A 65 -13.65 -17.08 47.80
C LEU A 65 -12.49 -16.64 48.69
N VAL A 66 -11.89 -15.52 48.32
CA VAL A 66 -10.65 -15.02 48.93
C VAL A 66 -10.83 -13.56 49.34
N ASP A 67 -10.54 -13.27 50.60
CA ASP A 67 -10.38 -11.88 51.05
C ASP A 67 -9.45 -11.81 52.26
N LEU A 68 -8.69 -10.74 52.38
CA LEU A 68 -7.85 -10.49 53.54
C LEU A 68 -8.69 -10.00 54.74
N GLU A 69 -9.91 -9.54 54.48
CA GLU A 69 -10.88 -9.13 55.49
C GLU A 69 -12.01 -10.16 55.70
N PRO A 70 -12.34 -10.52 56.95
CA PRO A 70 -13.39 -11.51 57.22
C PRO A 70 -14.81 -11.00 56.94
N GLY A 71 -15.05 -9.68 57.03
CA GLY A 71 -16.40 -9.10 56.92
C GLY A 71 -17.07 -9.31 55.56
N THR A 72 -16.30 -9.42 54.48
CA THR A 72 -16.82 -9.75 53.14
C THR A 72 -17.43 -11.15 53.12
N MET A 73 -16.82 -12.11 53.81
CA MET A 73 -17.27 -13.51 53.83
C MET A 73 -18.60 -13.68 54.56
N ASP A 74 -18.81 -12.95 55.65
CA ASP A 74 -20.09 -12.93 56.37
C ASP A 74 -21.21 -12.36 55.50
N SER A 75 -20.90 -11.34 54.69
CA SER A 75 -21.83 -10.72 53.75
C SER A 75 -22.22 -11.70 52.62
N VAL A 76 -21.27 -12.47 52.09
CA VAL A 76 -21.56 -13.48 51.06
C VAL A 76 -22.37 -14.64 51.65
N ARG A 77 -22.02 -15.13 52.85
CA ARG A 77 -22.70 -16.24 53.51
C ARG A 77 -24.15 -15.93 53.91
N SER A 78 -24.42 -14.67 54.28
CA SER A 78 -25.77 -14.16 54.55
C SER A 78 -26.57 -13.81 53.29
N GLY A 79 -25.93 -13.83 52.12
CA GLY A 79 -26.56 -13.63 50.83
C GLY A 79 -27.51 -14.77 50.42
N PRO A 80 -28.35 -14.56 49.39
CA PRO A 80 -29.42 -15.49 49.00
C PRO A 80 -28.90 -16.88 48.62
N PHE A 81 -27.74 -16.96 47.96
CA PHE A 81 -27.07 -18.20 47.56
C PHE A 81 -25.83 -18.51 48.41
N GLY A 82 -25.66 -17.87 49.57
CA GLY A 82 -24.46 -18.01 50.40
C GLY A 82 -24.24 -19.44 50.91
N GLN A 83 -25.31 -20.20 51.14
CA GLN A 83 -25.27 -21.60 51.60
C GLN A 83 -24.91 -22.60 50.50
N LEU A 84 -24.87 -22.15 49.24
CA LEU A 84 -24.56 -23.00 48.09
C LEU A 84 -23.05 -23.28 48.01
N PHE A 85 -22.21 -22.35 48.46
CA PHE A 85 -20.76 -22.48 48.41
C PHE A 85 -20.24 -23.49 49.43
N ARG A 86 -19.18 -24.23 49.05
CA ARG A 86 -18.50 -25.15 49.96
C ARG A 86 -17.80 -24.37 51.07
N PRO A 87 -18.06 -24.65 52.36
CA PRO A 87 -17.42 -23.94 53.48
C PRO A 87 -15.88 -24.00 53.46
N ASP A 88 -15.31 -25.11 52.99
CA ASP A 88 -13.86 -25.31 52.85
C ASP A 88 -13.21 -24.35 51.83
N ASN A 89 -14.00 -23.78 50.91
CA ASN A 89 -13.49 -22.92 49.84
C ASN A 89 -13.48 -21.44 50.21
N PHE A 90 -13.82 -21.11 51.46
CA PHE A 90 -13.69 -19.76 52.03
C PHE A 90 -12.31 -19.63 52.66
N VAL A 91 -11.42 -18.86 52.03
CA VAL A 91 -10.08 -18.60 52.54
C VAL A 91 -9.99 -17.11 52.86
N PHE A 92 -9.82 -16.78 54.14
CA PHE A 92 -9.79 -15.38 54.56
C PHE A 92 -8.74 -15.08 55.62
N GLY A 93 -8.21 -13.85 55.56
CA GLY A 93 -7.26 -13.32 56.52
C GLY A 93 -7.94 -12.68 57.75
N GLN A 94 -7.12 -12.16 58.66
CA GLN A 94 -7.57 -11.34 59.79
C GLN A 94 -7.25 -9.85 59.63
N SER A 95 -6.36 -9.51 58.69
CA SER A 95 -5.80 -8.17 58.47
C SER A 95 -6.10 -7.74 57.04
N GLY A 96 -6.75 -6.60 56.85
CA GLY A 96 -7.07 -6.08 55.52
C GLY A 96 -5.90 -5.38 54.83
N ALA A 97 -5.90 -5.36 53.49
CA ALA A 97 -4.86 -4.69 52.72
C ALA A 97 -4.93 -3.15 52.76
N GLY A 98 -6.03 -2.55 53.25
CA GLY A 98 -6.16 -1.10 53.43
C GLY A 98 -5.96 -0.28 52.15
N ASN A 99 -6.46 -0.76 51.00
CA ASN A 99 -6.27 -0.17 49.66
C ASN A 99 -4.80 0.00 49.24
N ASN A 100 -3.90 -0.85 49.75
CA ASN A 100 -2.49 -0.85 49.37
C ASN A 100 -2.15 -2.13 48.60
N TRP A 101 -1.77 -2.00 47.33
CA TRP A 101 -1.35 -3.12 46.49
C TRP A 101 -0.14 -3.86 47.04
N ALA A 102 0.86 -3.17 47.59
CA ALA A 102 2.08 -3.80 48.10
C ALA A 102 1.78 -4.71 49.31
N LYS A 103 0.81 -4.34 50.15
CA LYS A 103 0.33 -5.23 51.23
C LYS A 103 -0.30 -6.51 50.71
N GLY A 104 -1.15 -6.37 49.69
CA GLY A 104 -1.78 -7.51 49.04
C GLY A 104 -0.78 -8.41 48.29
N HIS A 105 0.31 -7.85 47.77
CA HIS A 105 1.24 -8.59 46.92
C HIS A 105 2.45 -9.16 47.66
N TYR A 106 3.03 -8.43 48.62
CA TYR A 106 4.30 -8.79 49.25
C TYR A 106 4.19 -9.20 50.72
N THR A 107 3.20 -8.70 51.47
CA THR A 107 3.09 -8.98 52.91
C THR A 107 1.89 -9.87 53.25
N GLU A 108 0.76 -9.29 53.61
CA GLU A 108 -0.43 -10.02 54.08
C GLU A 108 -0.97 -11.03 53.05
N GLY A 109 -1.00 -10.66 51.77
CA GLY A 109 -1.48 -11.57 50.73
C GLY A 109 -0.50 -12.70 50.42
N ALA A 110 0.80 -12.49 50.60
CA ALA A 110 1.81 -13.53 50.43
C ALA A 110 1.75 -14.58 51.54
N GLU A 111 1.31 -14.22 52.75
CA GLU A 111 1.08 -15.19 53.83
C GLU A 111 -0.16 -16.06 53.57
N LEU A 112 -1.21 -15.51 52.94
CA LEU A 112 -2.46 -16.22 52.69
C LEU A 112 -2.47 -17.02 51.37
N VAL A 113 -1.62 -16.67 50.40
CA VAL A 113 -1.65 -17.22 49.03
C VAL A 113 -1.52 -18.75 49.00
N ASP A 114 -0.67 -19.34 49.83
CA ASP A 114 -0.42 -20.79 49.85
C ASP A 114 -1.69 -21.55 50.25
N SER A 115 -2.44 -21.03 51.23
CA SER A 115 -3.72 -21.62 51.65
C SER A 115 -4.76 -21.57 50.52
N VAL A 116 -4.77 -20.49 49.73
CA VAL A 116 -5.65 -20.38 48.57
C VAL A 116 -5.24 -21.37 47.49
N LEU A 117 -3.93 -21.49 47.20
CA LEU A 117 -3.41 -22.41 46.19
C LEU A 117 -3.73 -23.87 46.52
N ASP A 118 -3.70 -24.26 47.79
CA ASP A 118 -4.09 -25.61 48.22
C ASP A 118 -5.57 -25.92 47.90
N VAL A 119 -6.47 -24.95 48.12
CA VAL A 119 -7.89 -25.08 47.76
C VAL A 119 -8.07 -25.11 46.23
N VAL A 120 -7.36 -24.25 45.51
CA VAL A 120 -7.38 -24.22 44.03
C VAL A 120 -6.90 -25.56 43.48
N ARG A 121 -5.84 -26.15 44.04
CA ARG A 121 -5.31 -27.47 43.67
C ARG A 121 -6.32 -28.58 43.92
N LYS A 122 -7.00 -28.57 45.07
CA LYS A 122 -8.07 -29.53 45.38
C LYS A 122 -9.22 -29.45 44.36
N GLU A 123 -9.63 -28.25 43.96
CA GLU A 123 -10.66 -28.09 42.93
C GLU A 123 -10.16 -28.48 41.53
N ALA A 124 -8.90 -28.19 41.20
CA ALA A 124 -8.28 -28.59 39.94
C ALA A 124 -8.15 -30.12 39.81
N GLU A 125 -7.73 -30.82 40.87
CA GLU A 125 -7.62 -32.29 40.91
C GLU A 125 -8.98 -32.99 40.83
N SER A 126 -10.05 -32.34 41.31
CA SER A 126 -11.41 -32.84 41.19
C SER A 126 -12.07 -32.60 39.82
N SER A 127 -11.32 -32.08 38.85
CA SER A 127 -11.79 -31.81 37.49
C SER A 127 -11.26 -32.87 36.52
N ASP A 128 -12.13 -33.38 35.64
CA ASP A 128 -11.72 -34.37 34.63
C ASP A 128 -10.77 -33.77 33.58
N CYS A 129 -11.06 -32.55 33.11
CA CYS A 129 -10.25 -31.84 32.13
C CYS A 129 -10.40 -30.31 32.30
N LEU A 130 -9.64 -29.77 33.26
CA LEU A 130 -9.63 -28.33 33.56
C LEU A 130 -9.30 -27.48 32.32
N GLN A 131 -10.19 -26.55 31.94
CA GLN A 131 -9.92 -25.58 30.88
C GLN A 131 -9.00 -24.46 31.34
N GLY A 132 -9.26 -23.94 32.54
CA GLY A 132 -8.68 -22.69 32.99
C GLY A 132 -9.32 -22.16 34.26
N PHE A 133 -8.89 -20.95 34.61
CA PHE A 133 -9.30 -20.21 35.80
C PHE A 133 -9.99 -18.92 35.39
N GLN A 134 -11.04 -18.56 36.12
CA GLN A 134 -11.76 -17.30 35.96
C GLN A 134 -11.66 -16.49 37.25
N LEU A 135 -10.89 -15.40 37.25
CA LEU A 135 -10.76 -14.49 38.39
C LEU A 135 -11.71 -13.29 38.26
N THR A 136 -12.41 -12.94 39.33
CA THR A 136 -13.09 -11.63 39.47
C THR A 136 -12.45 -10.81 40.57
N HIS A 137 -12.01 -9.59 40.24
CA HIS A 137 -11.33 -8.70 41.18
C HIS A 137 -11.46 -7.22 40.77
N SER A 138 -11.05 -6.31 41.65
CA SER A 138 -10.89 -4.89 41.33
C SER A 138 -9.41 -4.49 41.28
N LEU A 139 -9.08 -3.60 40.35
CA LEU A 139 -7.71 -3.09 40.20
C LEU A 139 -7.42 -1.92 41.16
N GLY A 140 -8.44 -1.25 41.67
CA GLY A 140 -8.30 -0.10 42.58
C GLY A 140 -8.09 -0.45 44.06
N GLY A 141 -8.47 -1.66 44.50
CA GLY A 141 -8.35 -2.09 45.90
C GLY A 141 -6.91 -2.45 46.29
N GLY A 142 -6.72 -3.08 47.45
CA GLY A 142 -5.42 -3.69 47.85
C GLY A 142 -5.42 -5.22 47.73
N THR A 143 -6.46 -5.88 48.23
CA THR A 143 -6.60 -7.35 48.17
C THR A 143 -6.86 -7.82 46.74
N GLY A 144 -7.92 -7.30 46.10
CA GLY A 144 -8.30 -7.74 44.75
C GLY A 144 -7.21 -7.47 43.73
N SER A 145 -6.47 -6.38 43.88
CA SER A 145 -5.41 -5.97 42.98
C SER A 145 -4.10 -6.73 43.27
N GLY A 146 -3.49 -6.53 44.44
CA GLY A 146 -2.19 -7.08 44.80
C GLY A 146 -2.20 -8.59 45.03
N MET A 147 -3.13 -9.09 45.85
CA MET A 147 -3.23 -10.54 46.11
C MET A 147 -3.81 -11.25 44.89
N GLY A 148 -4.73 -10.62 44.15
CA GLY A 148 -5.26 -11.16 42.90
C GLY A 148 -4.19 -11.37 41.83
N THR A 149 -3.29 -10.40 41.62
CA THR A 149 -2.19 -10.54 40.67
C THR A 149 -1.12 -11.53 41.14
N LEU A 150 -0.86 -11.59 42.44
CA LEU A 150 0.03 -12.62 43.01
C LEU A 150 -0.51 -14.02 42.75
N LEU A 151 -1.81 -14.25 42.99
CA LEU A 151 -2.48 -15.51 42.71
C LEU A 151 -2.41 -15.88 41.22
N ILE A 152 -2.63 -14.92 40.32
CA ILE A 152 -2.50 -15.15 38.88
C ILE A 152 -1.10 -15.65 38.54
N SER A 153 -0.06 -14.97 39.03
CA SER A 153 1.34 -15.34 38.77
C SER A 153 1.64 -16.76 39.26
N LYS A 154 1.23 -17.08 40.51
CA LYS A 154 1.42 -18.43 41.08
C LYS A 154 0.64 -19.52 40.34
N ILE A 155 -0.59 -19.24 39.93
CA ILE A 155 -1.38 -20.18 39.12
C ILE A 155 -0.73 -20.36 37.74
N ARG A 156 -0.16 -19.31 37.15
CA ARG A 156 0.54 -19.42 35.86
C ARG A 156 1.83 -20.23 35.96
N GLU A 157 2.55 -20.16 37.09
CA GLU A 157 3.69 -21.02 37.41
C GLU A 157 3.27 -22.51 37.55
N GLU A 158 2.19 -22.80 38.27
CA GLU A 158 1.74 -24.19 38.53
C GLU A 158 0.96 -24.80 37.34
N TYR A 159 0.20 -23.98 36.60
CA TYR A 159 -0.68 -24.39 35.51
C TYR A 159 -0.43 -23.58 34.21
N PRO A 160 0.77 -23.66 33.61
CA PRO A 160 1.13 -22.84 32.44
C PRO A 160 0.28 -23.14 31.19
N ASP A 161 -0.19 -24.38 31.03
CA ASP A 161 -0.97 -24.81 29.88
C ASP A 161 -2.48 -24.50 30.00
N ARG A 162 -2.92 -23.83 31.07
CA ARG A 162 -4.34 -23.54 31.33
C ARG A 162 -4.64 -22.07 31.03
N ILE A 163 -5.86 -21.80 30.54
CA ILE A 163 -6.27 -20.43 30.21
C ILE A 163 -6.54 -19.64 31.50
N MET A 164 -6.01 -18.44 31.59
CA MET A 164 -6.29 -17.49 32.66
C MET A 164 -7.17 -16.35 32.14
N MET A 165 -8.42 -16.30 32.63
CA MET A 165 -9.40 -15.27 32.30
C MET A 165 -9.64 -14.38 33.53
N THR A 166 -9.70 -13.06 33.34
CA THR A 166 -10.04 -12.13 34.42
C THR A 166 -11.18 -11.19 34.05
N PHE A 167 -12.06 -10.94 35.02
CA PHE A 167 -13.02 -9.85 35.00
C PHE A 167 -12.49 -8.77 35.95
N SER A 168 -11.92 -7.73 35.35
CA SER A 168 -11.14 -6.71 36.05
C SER A 168 -11.91 -5.41 36.13
N VAL A 169 -12.31 -5.02 37.34
CA VAL A 169 -12.99 -3.74 37.57
C VAL A 169 -11.97 -2.62 37.68
N VAL A 170 -12.01 -1.71 36.72
CA VAL A 170 -11.16 -0.54 36.62
C VAL A 170 -11.72 0.58 37.51
N PRO A 171 -10.88 1.23 38.33
CA PRO A 171 -11.32 2.30 39.21
C PRO A 171 -11.78 3.54 38.45
N SER A 172 -12.65 4.33 39.10
CA SER A 172 -13.09 5.63 38.60
C SER A 172 -13.32 6.60 39.76
N PRO A 173 -12.82 7.85 39.66
CA PRO A 173 -13.02 8.88 40.68
C PRO A 173 -14.49 9.35 40.80
N LYS A 174 -15.38 8.97 39.86
CA LYS A 174 -16.81 9.26 39.98
C LYS A 174 -17.53 8.35 41.00
N VAL A 175 -16.94 7.18 41.29
CA VAL A 175 -17.57 6.12 42.07
C VAL A 175 -16.83 5.87 43.39
N SER A 176 -15.53 6.13 43.45
CA SER A 176 -14.70 5.93 44.64
C SER A 176 -13.95 7.20 45.02
N ASP A 177 -13.90 7.49 46.33
CA ASP A 177 -13.15 8.60 46.92
C ASP A 177 -11.68 8.23 47.24
N THR A 178 -11.27 6.99 46.96
CA THR A 178 -9.91 6.52 47.29
C THR A 178 -8.90 7.10 46.31
N VAL A 179 -7.94 7.87 46.82
CA VAL A 179 -6.97 8.60 45.98
C VAL A 179 -5.84 7.72 45.41
N VAL A 180 -5.53 6.58 46.03
CA VAL A 180 -4.39 5.72 45.64
C VAL A 180 -4.74 4.67 44.58
N GLU A 181 -5.99 4.59 44.12
CA GLU A 181 -6.44 3.61 43.13
C GLU A 181 -5.62 3.60 41.82
N PRO A 182 -5.14 4.74 41.29
CA PRO A 182 -4.32 4.71 40.08
C PRO A 182 -2.98 3.99 40.28
N TYR A 183 -2.38 4.02 41.49
CA TYR A 183 -1.18 3.22 41.77
C TYR A 183 -1.49 1.73 41.72
N ASN A 184 -2.51 1.30 42.46
CA ASN A 184 -2.94 -0.10 42.50
C ASN A 184 -3.28 -0.62 41.09
N ALA A 185 -3.95 0.21 40.27
CA ALA A 185 -4.34 -0.15 38.93
C ALA A 185 -3.15 -0.29 37.99
N THR A 186 -2.22 0.66 37.96
CA THR A 186 -1.02 0.59 37.11
C THR A 186 -0.17 -0.64 37.44
N LEU A 187 0.07 -0.91 38.73
CA LEU A 187 0.83 -2.08 39.17
C LEU A 187 0.14 -3.38 38.81
N SER A 188 -1.20 -3.41 38.90
CA SER A 188 -1.96 -4.59 38.53
C SER A 188 -1.98 -4.83 37.03
N VAL A 189 -2.17 -3.79 36.22
CA VAL A 189 -2.16 -3.91 34.75
C VAL A 189 -0.81 -4.45 34.28
N HIS A 190 0.30 -4.01 34.86
CA HIS A 190 1.62 -4.55 34.54
C HIS A 190 1.67 -6.09 34.69
N GLN A 191 1.12 -6.63 35.79
CA GLN A 191 1.05 -8.07 36.02
C GLN A 191 0.06 -8.80 35.09
N LEU A 192 -1.08 -8.15 34.75
CA LEU A 192 -2.10 -8.73 33.88
C LEU A 192 -1.61 -8.90 32.44
N VAL A 193 -0.82 -7.94 31.93
CA VAL A 193 -0.26 -7.96 30.57
C VAL A 193 0.57 -9.22 30.29
N GLU A 194 1.25 -9.76 31.30
CA GLU A 194 2.14 -10.91 31.13
C GLU A 194 1.50 -12.24 31.50
N ASN A 195 0.65 -12.25 32.53
CA ASN A 195 0.19 -13.49 33.15
C ASN A 195 -1.25 -13.90 32.79
N THR A 196 -2.00 -13.07 32.06
CA THR A 196 -3.37 -13.38 31.65
C THR A 196 -3.51 -13.60 30.15
N ASP A 197 -4.43 -14.49 29.76
CA ASP A 197 -4.72 -14.76 28.35
C ASP A 197 -5.92 -13.93 27.86
N GLU A 198 -6.87 -13.61 28.74
CA GLU A 198 -8.04 -12.77 28.45
C GLU A 198 -8.40 -11.89 29.66
N THR A 199 -8.53 -10.58 29.46
CA THR A 199 -8.97 -9.65 30.50
C THR A 199 -10.15 -8.80 30.04
N TYR A 200 -11.29 -8.95 30.70
CA TYR A 200 -12.49 -8.16 30.47
C TYR A 200 -12.44 -6.90 31.32
N CYS A 201 -12.23 -5.75 30.68
CA CYS A 201 -12.15 -4.46 31.36
C CYS A 201 -13.56 -3.93 31.65
N ILE A 202 -13.89 -3.83 32.94
CA ILE A 202 -15.17 -3.31 33.41
C ILE A 202 -14.90 -1.98 34.11
N ASP A 203 -15.38 -0.88 33.53
CA ASP A 203 -15.13 0.45 34.04
C ASP A 203 -16.30 0.96 34.89
N ASN A 204 -16.04 1.26 36.15
CA ASN A 204 -17.03 1.87 37.04
C ASN A 204 -17.57 3.20 36.51
N GLU A 205 -16.77 3.95 35.74
CA GLU A 205 -17.23 5.18 35.07
C GLU A 205 -18.33 4.90 34.04
N ALA A 206 -18.12 3.88 33.19
CA ALA A 206 -19.08 3.50 32.16
C ALA A 206 -20.35 2.93 32.77
N LEU A 207 -20.22 2.05 33.77
CA LEU A 207 -21.36 1.49 34.48
C LEU A 207 -22.21 2.57 35.15
N TYR A 208 -21.58 3.56 35.78
CA TYR A 208 -22.28 4.69 36.38
C TYR A 208 -23.02 5.52 35.32
N ASP A 209 -22.35 5.85 34.22
CA ASP A 209 -22.95 6.61 33.13
C ASP A 209 -24.11 5.86 32.46
N ILE A 210 -24.05 4.53 32.32
CA ILE A 210 -25.15 3.68 31.85
C ILE A 210 -26.34 3.75 32.81
N CYS A 211 -26.12 3.53 34.11
CA CYS A 211 -27.18 3.56 35.12
C CYS A 211 -27.86 4.93 35.17
N PHE A 212 -27.08 6.01 35.16
CA PHE A 212 -27.60 7.36 35.27
C PHE A 212 -28.26 7.86 33.98
N ARG A 213 -27.58 7.74 32.83
CA ARG A 213 -28.04 8.34 31.56
C ARG A 213 -29.00 7.43 30.80
N THR A 214 -28.74 6.12 30.76
CA THR A 214 -29.51 5.15 29.95
C THR A 214 -30.65 4.55 30.75
N LEU A 215 -30.39 4.04 31.96
CA LEU A 215 -31.43 3.43 32.81
C LEU A 215 -32.26 4.46 33.59
N LYS A 216 -31.84 5.73 33.61
CA LYS A 216 -32.51 6.85 34.30
C LYS A 216 -32.62 6.65 35.81
N LEU A 217 -31.62 6.02 36.41
CA LEU A 217 -31.51 5.90 37.87
C LEU A 217 -30.86 7.18 38.42
N THR A 218 -31.56 7.90 39.30
CA THR A 218 -31.06 9.16 39.87
C THR A 218 -29.86 8.98 40.79
N THR A 219 -29.80 7.84 41.50
CA THR A 219 -28.74 7.50 42.45
C THR A 219 -28.34 6.03 42.27
N PRO A 220 -27.43 5.72 41.31
CA PRO A 220 -26.94 4.36 41.09
C PRO A 220 -26.23 3.80 42.34
N THR A 221 -26.56 2.57 42.73
CA THR A 221 -25.90 1.85 43.83
C THR A 221 -24.94 0.78 43.30
N TYR A 222 -24.03 0.27 44.13
CA TYR A 222 -23.19 -0.89 43.76
C TYR A 222 -24.02 -2.11 43.38
N GLY A 223 -25.22 -2.29 43.95
CA GLY A 223 -26.14 -3.36 43.55
C GLY A 223 -26.58 -3.23 42.07
N ASP A 224 -26.83 -2.00 41.61
CA ASP A 224 -27.21 -1.73 40.21
C ASP A 224 -26.03 -1.95 39.26
N LEU A 225 -24.83 -1.49 39.64
CA LEU A 225 -23.59 -1.70 38.88
C LEU A 225 -23.29 -3.20 38.75
N ASN A 226 -23.34 -3.93 39.87
CA ASN A 226 -23.07 -5.37 39.92
C ASN A 226 -24.10 -6.17 39.11
N HIS A 227 -25.35 -5.68 38.98
CA HIS A 227 -26.33 -6.31 38.11
C HIS A 227 -25.90 -6.26 36.63
N LEU A 228 -25.43 -5.11 36.15
CA LEU A 228 -24.91 -4.98 34.77
C LEU A 228 -23.68 -5.85 34.53
N VAL A 229 -22.78 -5.92 35.52
CA VAL A 229 -21.60 -6.78 35.45
C VAL A 229 -22.00 -8.24 35.39
N SER A 230 -22.90 -8.70 36.26
CA SER A 230 -23.36 -10.09 36.28
C SER A 230 -24.05 -10.51 34.97
N ALA A 231 -24.82 -9.61 34.35
CA ALA A 231 -25.45 -9.85 33.04
C ALA A 231 -24.39 -9.99 31.93
N THR A 232 -23.35 -9.16 31.98
CA THR A 232 -22.21 -9.23 31.05
C THR A 232 -21.43 -10.54 31.22
N MET A 233 -21.07 -10.89 32.45
CA MET A 233 -20.37 -12.15 32.75
C MET A 233 -21.20 -13.38 32.34
N SER A 234 -22.51 -13.36 32.62
CA SER A 234 -23.41 -14.43 32.17
C SER A 234 -23.41 -14.55 30.64
N GLY A 235 -23.46 -13.42 29.94
CA GLY A 235 -23.40 -13.35 28.47
C GLY A 235 -22.11 -13.92 27.89
N VAL A 236 -20.95 -13.47 28.40
CA VAL A 236 -19.61 -13.94 27.96
C VAL A 236 -19.47 -15.45 28.17
N THR A 237 -19.92 -15.96 29.31
CA THR A 237 -19.79 -17.38 29.68
C THR A 237 -20.88 -18.28 29.08
N THR A 238 -21.83 -17.72 28.32
CA THR A 238 -22.97 -18.47 27.75
C THR A 238 -22.50 -19.60 26.83
N CYS A 239 -21.52 -19.35 25.97
CA CYS A 239 -20.99 -20.36 25.03
C CYS A 239 -20.29 -21.54 25.73
N LEU A 240 -19.89 -21.35 26.99
CA LEU A 240 -19.26 -22.38 27.82
C LEU A 240 -20.34 -23.23 28.51
N ARG A 241 -21.36 -22.55 29.07
CA ARG A 241 -22.40 -23.13 29.92
C ARG A 241 -23.53 -23.84 29.18
N PHE A 242 -23.79 -23.44 27.93
CA PHE A 242 -24.86 -24.04 27.14
C PHE A 242 -24.31 -24.62 25.83
N PRO A 243 -24.91 -25.71 25.32
CA PRO A 243 -24.62 -26.18 23.99
C PRO A 243 -25.04 -25.13 22.96
N GLY A 244 -24.14 -24.80 22.04
CA GLY A 244 -24.37 -23.86 20.95
C GLY A 244 -23.68 -24.33 19.69
N GLN A 245 -24.12 -23.85 18.53
CA GLN A 245 -23.55 -24.27 17.23
C GLN A 245 -22.07 -23.87 17.10
N LEU A 246 -21.68 -22.76 17.74
CA LEU A 246 -20.28 -22.39 17.92
C LEU A 246 -19.75 -23.07 19.20
N ASN A 247 -19.32 -24.33 19.09
CA ASN A 247 -18.65 -25.06 20.17
C ASN A 247 -17.29 -24.41 20.50
N ALA A 248 -17.30 -23.37 21.34
CA ALA A 248 -16.14 -22.62 21.79
C ALA A 248 -15.78 -23.02 23.23
N ASP A 249 -14.59 -23.58 23.42
CA ASP A 249 -13.92 -23.57 24.72
C ASP A 249 -13.28 -22.20 24.97
N LEU A 250 -12.81 -21.98 26.21
CA LEU A 250 -12.03 -20.79 26.57
C LEU A 250 -10.85 -20.58 25.61
N ARG A 251 -10.12 -21.65 25.28
CA ARG A 251 -8.95 -21.56 24.39
C ARG A 251 -9.30 -21.09 22.98
N LYS A 252 -10.42 -21.56 22.41
CA LYS A 252 -10.88 -21.18 21.08
C LYS A 252 -11.46 -19.78 21.07
N LEU A 253 -12.04 -19.31 22.19
CA LEU A 253 -12.38 -17.90 22.33
C LEU A 253 -11.11 -17.05 22.29
N ALA A 254 -10.10 -17.38 23.09
CA ALA A 254 -8.81 -16.68 23.13
C ALA A 254 -8.14 -16.64 21.76
N VAL A 255 -8.04 -17.77 21.06
CA VAL A 255 -7.42 -17.86 19.72
C VAL A 255 -8.15 -16.99 18.68
N ASN A 256 -9.46 -16.83 18.78
CA ASN A 256 -10.21 -15.98 17.85
C ASN A 256 -10.18 -14.50 18.23
N MET A 257 -10.00 -14.18 19.52
CA MET A 257 -10.12 -12.82 20.04
C MET A 257 -8.78 -12.12 20.26
N VAL A 258 -7.70 -12.86 20.47
CA VAL A 258 -6.37 -12.31 20.81
C VAL A 258 -5.40 -12.54 19.65
N PRO A 259 -5.24 -11.56 18.73
CA PRO A 259 -4.29 -11.68 17.63
C PRO A 259 -2.83 -11.54 18.10
N PHE A 260 -2.59 -10.78 19.18
CA PHE A 260 -1.27 -10.55 19.75
C PHE A 260 -1.30 -10.78 21.26
N PRO A 261 -0.30 -11.48 21.85
CA PRO A 261 -0.36 -11.91 23.25
C PRO A 261 -0.61 -10.80 24.27
N ARG A 262 -0.05 -9.60 24.08
CA ARG A 262 -0.22 -8.46 25.01
C ARG A 262 -1.54 -7.70 24.82
N LEU A 263 -2.19 -7.85 23.67
CA LEU A 263 -3.44 -7.14 23.31
C LEU A 263 -4.66 -8.02 23.58
N HIS A 264 -4.81 -8.43 24.83
CA HIS A 264 -5.89 -9.31 25.30
C HIS A 264 -6.91 -8.61 26.22
N PHE A 265 -6.96 -7.27 26.19
CA PHE A 265 -7.90 -6.48 26.97
C PHE A 265 -9.16 -6.20 26.15
N PHE A 266 -10.30 -6.72 26.62
CA PHE A 266 -11.57 -6.61 25.91
C PHE A 266 -12.45 -5.51 26.47
N MET A 267 -13.22 -4.89 25.58
CA MET A 267 -14.34 -4.01 25.87
C MET A 267 -15.64 -4.82 25.82
N PRO A 268 -16.23 -5.17 26.97
CA PRO A 268 -17.51 -5.84 26.99
C PRO A 268 -18.66 -4.85 26.76
N GLY A 269 -19.76 -5.34 26.22
CA GLY A 269 -21.01 -4.60 26.08
C GLY A 269 -22.22 -5.52 26.23
N PHE A 270 -23.37 -4.96 26.59
CA PHE A 270 -24.61 -5.72 26.74
C PHE A 270 -25.78 -4.98 26.10
N ALA A 271 -26.66 -5.73 25.45
CA ALA A 271 -27.92 -5.25 24.93
C ALA A 271 -29.02 -6.28 25.20
N PRO A 272 -30.25 -5.84 25.52
CA PRO A 272 -30.71 -4.46 25.61
C PRO A 272 -30.41 -3.80 26.96
N LEU A 273 -30.15 -2.50 26.95
CA LEU A 273 -30.13 -1.66 28.15
C LEU A 273 -31.31 -0.69 28.09
N THR A 274 -32.41 -1.06 28.73
CA THR A 274 -33.64 -0.25 28.74
C THR A 274 -34.12 0.00 30.16
N SER A 275 -34.55 1.22 30.45
CA SER A 275 -35.20 1.56 31.72
C SER A 275 -36.52 0.81 31.90
N ARG A 276 -36.91 0.55 33.15
CA ARG A 276 -38.16 -0.16 33.50
C ARG A 276 -39.41 0.48 32.87
N GLY A 277 -39.44 1.81 32.74
CA GLY A 277 -40.55 2.55 32.13
C GLY A 277 -40.60 2.47 30.60
N SER A 278 -39.46 2.28 29.93
CA SER A 278 -39.38 2.21 28.46
C SER A 278 -39.45 0.78 27.91
N GLN A 279 -39.32 -0.23 28.77
CA GLN A 279 -39.27 -1.64 28.38
C GLN A 279 -40.56 -2.12 27.67
N GLN A 280 -41.72 -1.53 28.00
CA GLN A 280 -43.01 -1.90 27.38
C GLN A 280 -43.22 -1.30 25.98
N TYR A 281 -42.50 -0.23 25.63
CA TYR A 281 -42.70 0.53 24.40
C TYR A 281 -41.71 0.16 23.28
N ARG A 282 -40.69 -0.65 23.58
CA ARG A 282 -39.61 -0.97 22.65
C ARG A 282 -39.72 -2.42 22.15
N ALA A 283 -39.85 -2.60 20.85
CA ALA A 283 -39.88 -3.92 20.23
C ALA A 283 -38.45 -4.45 20.07
N LEU A 284 -38.05 -5.38 20.94
CA LEU A 284 -36.75 -6.05 20.84
C LEU A 284 -36.69 -6.86 19.54
N THR A 285 -35.81 -6.47 18.63
CA THR A 285 -35.52 -7.16 17.35
C THR A 285 -34.02 -7.35 17.16
N VAL A 286 -33.60 -8.27 16.30
CA VAL A 286 -32.18 -8.52 16.01
C VAL A 286 -31.47 -7.25 15.52
N PRO A 287 -32.00 -6.46 14.55
CA PRO A 287 -31.36 -5.22 14.12
C PRO A 287 -31.17 -4.20 15.24
N GLU A 288 -32.14 -4.06 16.15
CA GLU A 288 -32.03 -3.16 17.30
C GLU A 288 -30.96 -3.62 18.30
N LEU A 289 -30.86 -4.92 18.56
CA LEU A 289 -29.80 -5.48 19.40
C LEU A 289 -28.43 -5.23 18.79
N THR A 290 -28.28 -5.51 17.49
CA THR A 290 -27.03 -5.26 16.75
C THR A 290 -26.65 -3.79 16.77
N GLN A 291 -27.60 -2.87 16.56
CA GLN A 291 -27.31 -1.44 16.61
C GLN A 291 -26.88 -0.98 18.02
N GLN A 292 -27.54 -1.46 19.07
CA GLN A 292 -27.19 -1.12 20.45
C GLN A 292 -25.84 -1.69 20.87
N MET A 293 -25.49 -2.89 20.41
CA MET A 293 -24.19 -3.50 20.72
C MET A 293 -23.01 -2.66 20.25
N PHE A 294 -23.11 -1.97 19.11
CA PHE A 294 -22.05 -1.11 18.59
C PHE A 294 -22.20 0.36 18.99
N ASP A 295 -23.14 0.70 19.88
CA ASP A 295 -23.25 2.05 20.43
C ASP A 295 -22.25 2.24 21.59
N ALA A 296 -21.50 3.34 21.56
CA ALA A 296 -20.52 3.66 22.60
C ALA A 296 -21.17 3.76 24.00
N LYS A 297 -22.46 4.11 24.06
CA LYS A 297 -23.23 4.22 25.31
C LYS A 297 -23.52 2.88 25.98
N ASN A 298 -23.36 1.77 25.28
CA ASN A 298 -23.64 0.43 25.78
C ASN A 298 -22.36 -0.35 26.13
N MET A 299 -21.20 0.29 25.98
CA MET A 299 -19.90 -0.27 26.36
C MET A 299 -19.73 -0.20 27.87
N MET A 300 -19.24 -1.29 28.45
CA MET A 300 -18.93 -1.38 29.88
C MET A 300 -17.52 -0.85 30.19
N ALA A 301 -16.78 -0.39 29.18
CA ALA A 301 -15.53 0.36 29.31
C ALA A 301 -15.74 1.78 28.80
N ALA A 302 -15.27 2.81 29.52
CA ALA A 302 -15.51 4.21 29.13
C ALA A 302 -14.53 4.66 28.03
N CYS A 303 -14.65 4.06 26.86
CA CYS A 303 -13.92 4.44 25.65
C CYS A 303 -14.92 4.57 24.49
N ASP A 304 -14.67 5.48 23.56
CA ASP A 304 -15.47 5.54 22.32
C ASP A 304 -14.86 4.59 21.28
N PRO A 305 -15.54 3.50 20.89
CA PRO A 305 -14.99 2.58 19.89
C PRO A 305 -14.71 3.22 18.53
N ARG A 306 -15.31 4.39 18.24
CA ARG A 306 -15.11 5.14 16.99
C ARG A 306 -13.77 5.86 16.93
N HIS A 307 -13.10 6.07 18.06
CA HIS A 307 -11.75 6.65 18.09
C HIS A 307 -10.65 5.63 17.78
N GLY A 308 -11.01 4.34 17.68
CA GLY A 308 -10.10 3.26 17.35
C GLY A 308 -10.62 2.35 16.24
N ARG A 309 -9.99 1.18 16.14
CA ARG A 309 -10.36 0.11 15.22
C ARG A 309 -10.51 -1.20 15.99
N TYR A 310 -11.51 -1.99 15.63
CA TYR A 310 -11.69 -3.33 16.13
C TYR A 310 -10.67 -4.27 15.47
N LEU A 311 -9.83 -4.89 16.30
CA LEU A 311 -8.98 -6.01 15.91
C LEU A 311 -9.85 -7.24 15.66
N THR A 312 -10.66 -7.60 16.66
CA THR A 312 -11.56 -8.75 16.63
C THR A 312 -12.84 -8.43 17.40
N VAL A 313 -13.94 -9.08 17.04
CA VAL A 313 -15.24 -8.92 17.70
C VAL A 313 -15.91 -10.28 17.86
N ALA A 314 -16.44 -10.56 19.04
CA ALA A 314 -17.38 -11.65 19.27
C ALA A 314 -18.74 -11.08 19.72
N ALA A 315 -19.81 -11.54 19.08
CA ALA A 315 -21.18 -11.21 19.43
C ALA A 315 -21.94 -12.48 19.80
N ILE A 316 -22.40 -12.57 21.05
CA ILE A 316 -23.13 -13.72 21.59
C ILE A 316 -24.60 -13.32 21.72
N PHE A 317 -25.43 -13.81 20.83
CA PHE A 317 -26.87 -13.64 20.87
C PHE A 317 -27.54 -14.74 21.67
N ARG A 318 -28.55 -14.39 22.47
CA ARG A 318 -29.31 -15.33 23.29
C ARG A 318 -30.80 -15.17 23.05
N GLY A 319 -31.52 -16.29 22.99
CA GLY A 319 -32.95 -16.39 22.71
C GLY A 319 -33.25 -16.88 21.29
N ARG A 320 -34.52 -17.21 21.05
CA ARG A 320 -34.97 -17.77 19.76
C ARG A 320 -34.96 -16.70 18.67
N MET A 321 -34.02 -16.79 17.74
CA MET A 321 -33.88 -15.87 16.61
C MET A 321 -33.38 -16.57 15.34
N SER A 322 -33.57 -15.92 14.19
CA SER A 322 -33.10 -16.42 12.91
C SER A 322 -31.60 -16.16 12.75
N MET A 323 -30.79 -17.21 12.59
CA MET A 323 -29.35 -17.07 12.35
C MET A 323 -29.04 -16.28 11.09
N LYS A 324 -29.85 -16.48 10.03
CA LYS A 324 -29.71 -15.72 8.79
C LYS A 324 -29.84 -14.22 9.03
N GLU A 325 -30.78 -13.81 9.87
CA GLU A 325 -30.99 -12.40 10.19
C GLU A 325 -29.82 -11.84 11.01
N VAL A 326 -29.29 -12.62 11.97
CA VAL A 326 -28.10 -12.25 12.73
C VAL A 326 -26.90 -12.03 11.82
N ASP A 327 -26.62 -12.97 10.92
CA ASP A 327 -25.47 -12.88 10.00
C ASP A 327 -25.62 -11.70 9.02
N GLU A 328 -26.83 -11.48 8.48
CA GLU A 328 -27.12 -10.32 7.62
C GLU A 328 -26.91 -8.99 8.34
N GLN A 329 -27.37 -8.86 9.60
CA GLN A 329 -27.17 -7.63 10.37
C GLN A 329 -25.70 -7.39 10.74
N MET A 330 -24.97 -8.44 11.10
CA MET A 330 -23.55 -8.33 11.45
C MET A 330 -22.69 -7.99 10.23
N LEU A 331 -23.02 -8.55 9.05
CA LEU A 331 -22.39 -8.17 7.78
C LEU A 331 -22.73 -6.73 7.38
N ASN A 332 -23.99 -6.30 7.57
CA ASN A 332 -24.42 -4.94 7.30
C ASN A 332 -23.66 -3.90 8.14
N VAL A 333 -23.44 -4.19 9.43
CA VAL A 333 -22.62 -3.32 10.29
C VAL A 333 -21.19 -3.26 9.80
N GLN A 334 -20.55 -4.41 9.50
CA GLN A 334 -19.19 -4.43 8.97
C GLN A 334 -19.04 -3.63 7.68
N ASN A 335 -19.99 -3.78 6.74
CA ASN A 335 -19.95 -3.05 5.46
C ASN A 335 -20.15 -1.54 5.63
N LYS A 336 -21.07 -1.11 6.51
CA LYS A 336 -21.31 0.32 6.78
C LYS A 336 -20.15 1.00 7.50
N ASN A 337 -19.48 0.25 8.37
CA ASN A 337 -18.48 0.74 9.31
C ASN A 337 -17.09 0.17 9.01
N SER A 338 -16.79 -0.19 7.76
CA SER A 338 -15.60 -0.96 7.39
C SER A 338 -14.29 -0.28 7.80
N SER A 339 -14.25 1.05 7.89
CA SER A 339 -13.09 1.82 8.36
C SER A 339 -12.74 1.61 9.83
N TYR A 340 -13.69 1.15 10.64
CA TYR A 340 -13.55 0.87 12.08
C TYR A 340 -13.16 -0.58 12.36
N PHE A 341 -13.05 -1.44 11.35
CA PHE A 341 -12.53 -2.80 11.49
C PHE A 341 -11.17 -2.86 10.80
N VAL A 342 -10.20 -3.54 11.40
CA VAL A 342 -8.90 -3.70 10.75
C VAL A 342 -9.01 -4.56 9.51
N GLU A 343 -8.47 -4.08 8.40
CA GLU A 343 -8.56 -4.74 7.10
C GLU A 343 -7.63 -5.96 6.95
N TRP A 344 -6.57 -6.04 7.75
CA TRP A 344 -5.55 -7.10 7.67
C TRP A 344 -5.93 -8.37 8.44
N ILE A 345 -6.97 -8.34 9.28
CA ILE A 345 -7.60 -9.54 9.83
C ILE A 345 -8.91 -9.78 9.07
N PRO A 346 -8.93 -10.64 8.03
CA PRO A 346 -10.15 -10.93 7.31
C PRO A 346 -11.15 -11.67 8.21
N ASN A 347 -12.43 -11.33 8.09
CA ASN A 347 -13.53 -11.97 8.83
C ASN A 347 -13.31 -12.00 10.36
N ASN A 348 -12.91 -10.86 10.92
CA ASN A 348 -12.57 -10.67 12.33
C ASN A 348 -13.77 -10.59 13.29
N VAL A 349 -15.00 -10.68 12.77
CA VAL A 349 -16.23 -10.72 13.56
C VAL A 349 -16.76 -12.14 13.63
N LYS A 350 -16.98 -12.65 14.85
CA LYS A 350 -17.58 -13.96 15.12
C LYS A 350 -18.92 -13.80 15.82
N THR A 351 -19.89 -14.59 15.39
CA THR A 351 -21.24 -14.61 15.95
C THR A 351 -21.50 -15.97 16.59
N ALA A 352 -22.16 -15.97 17.74
CA ALA A 352 -22.68 -17.17 18.38
C ALA A 352 -24.15 -16.94 18.74
N VAL A 353 -24.97 -17.97 18.61
CA VAL A 353 -26.39 -17.94 18.98
C VAL A 353 -26.67 -19.07 19.96
N CYS A 354 -27.29 -18.72 21.09
CA CYS A 354 -27.75 -19.65 22.10
C CYS A 354 -29.28 -19.54 22.24
N ASP A 355 -29.97 -20.68 22.23
CA ASP A 355 -31.44 -20.69 22.29
C ASP A 355 -32.00 -20.30 23.65
N ILE A 356 -31.19 -20.40 24.72
CA ILE A 356 -31.60 -20.08 26.10
C ILE A 356 -31.36 -18.59 26.40
N PRO A 357 -32.43 -17.78 26.51
CA PRO A 357 -32.31 -16.38 26.86
C PRO A 357 -31.98 -16.22 28.35
N PRO A 358 -31.41 -15.07 28.76
CA PRO A 358 -31.24 -14.76 30.18
C PRO A 358 -32.59 -14.51 30.86
N ARG A 359 -32.64 -14.71 32.18
CA ARG A 359 -33.87 -14.56 32.98
C ARG A 359 -34.45 -13.14 32.85
N GLY A 360 -35.75 -13.06 32.56
CA GLY A 360 -36.46 -11.78 32.45
C GLY A 360 -36.38 -11.10 31.07
N LEU A 361 -35.62 -11.65 30.12
CA LEU A 361 -35.55 -11.15 28.75
C LEU A 361 -35.89 -12.26 27.74
N LYS A 362 -36.48 -11.89 26.60
CA LYS A 362 -36.75 -12.85 25.51
C LYS A 362 -35.56 -13.00 24.57
N MET A 363 -34.81 -11.92 24.37
CA MET A 363 -33.61 -11.87 23.54
C MET A 363 -32.60 -10.91 24.18
N SER A 364 -31.33 -11.25 24.06
CA SER A 364 -30.22 -10.39 24.43
C SER A 364 -29.04 -10.60 23.50
N ALA A 365 -28.09 -9.68 23.52
CA ALA A 365 -26.84 -9.81 22.81
C ALA A 365 -25.70 -9.27 23.69
N THR A 366 -24.63 -10.03 23.77
CA THR A 366 -23.42 -9.67 24.52
C THR A 366 -22.31 -9.43 23.51
N PHE A 367 -21.66 -8.29 23.67
CA PHE A 367 -20.59 -7.83 22.82
C PHE A 367 -19.26 -8.00 23.52
N ILE A 368 -18.27 -8.53 22.82
CA ILE A 368 -16.87 -8.60 23.26
C ILE A 368 -16.05 -8.02 22.12
N GLY A 369 -15.50 -6.83 22.32
CA GLY A 369 -14.66 -6.16 21.33
C GLY A 369 -13.21 -6.10 21.79
N ASN A 370 -12.28 -6.61 20.99
CA ASN A 370 -10.89 -6.24 21.09
C ASN A 370 -10.66 -5.01 20.20
N SER A 371 -10.60 -3.83 20.80
CA SER A 371 -10.52 -2.54 20.08
C SER A 371 -9.32 -1.76 20.54
N THR A 372 -8.63 -1.10 19.60
CA THR A 372 -7.53 -0.18 19.92
C THR A 372 -7.99 1.05 20.71
N ALA A 373 -9.30 1.32 20.77
CA ALA A 373 -9.88 2.40 21.58
C ALA A 373 -9.69 2.18 23.10
N ILE A 374 -9.45 0.93 23.55
CA ILE A 374 -9.19 0.63 24.97
C ILE A 374 -7.98 1.41 25.53
N GLN A 375 -7.09 1.88 24.66
CA GLN A 375 -5.97 2.75 25.05
C GLN A 375 -6.42 4.02 25.79
N GLU A 376 -7.65 4.53 25.57
CA GLU A 376 -8.17 5.69 26.29
C GLU A 376 -8.30 5.41 27.79
N LEU A 377 -8.74 4.20 28.15
CA LEU A 377 -8.85 3.77 29.55
C LEU A 377 -7.46 3.73 30.21
N PHE A 378 -6.47 3.17 29.53
CA PHE A 378 -5.10 3.11 30.04
C PHE A 378 -4.45 4.49 30.12
N LYS A 379 -4.65 5.36 29.12
CA LYS A 379 -4.19 6.76 29.15
C LYS A 379 -4.75 7.51 30.35
N ARG A 380 -6.05 7.35 30.66
CA ARG A 380 -6.68 7.98 31.83
C ARG A 380 -6.04 7.54 33.15
N ILE A 381 -5.80 6.24 33.33
CA ILE A 381 -5.14 5.71 34.53
C ILE A 381 -3.69 6.21 34.60
N SER A 382 -2.97 6.17 33.47
CA SER A 382 -1.60 6.66 33.36
C SER A 382 -1.48 8.14 33.74
N GLU A 383 -2.36 9.01 33.24
CA GLU A 383 -2.33 10.44 33.57
C GLU A 383 -2.52 10.70 35.07
N GLN A 384 -3.45 9.96 35.71
CA GLN A 384 -3.69 10.05 37.15
C GLN A 384 -2.50 9.51 37.95
N PHE A 385 -1.94 8.37 37.53
CA PHE A 385 -0.73 7.79 38.10
C PHE A 385 0.44 8.78 38.03
N THR A 386 0.76 9.30 36.85
CA THR A 386 1.87 10.24 36.63
C THR A 386 1.69 11.50 37.48
N ALA A 387 0.45 12.02 37.61
CA ALA A 387 0.16 13.19 38.43
C ALA A 387 0.48 12.98 39.93
N MET A 388 0.22 11.78 40.45
CA MET A 388 0.57 11.42 41.83
C MET A 388 2.06 11.09 42.00
N PHE A 389 2.61 10.29 41.08
CA PHE A 389 3.97 9.79 41.16
C PHE A 389 5.00 10.91 41.05
N ARG A 390 4.76 11.91 40.19
CA ARG A 390 5.61 13.12 40.11
C ARG A 390 5.75 13.87 41.43
N ARG A 391 4.75 13.78 42.31
CA ARG A 391 4.75 14.40 43.65
C ARG A 391 5.19 13.43 44.75
N LYS A 392 5.47 12.17 44.40
CA LYS A 392 5.71 11.05 45.32
C LYS A 392 4.65 10.96 46.43
N ALA A 393 3.41 11.34 46.11
CA ALA A 393 2.31 11.33 47.07
C ALA A 393 2.00 9.87 47.45
N PHE A 394 1.79 9.61 48.75
CA PHE A 394 1.47 8.28 49.31
C PHE A 394 2.47 7.14 49.02
N LEU A 395 3.62 7.44 48.39
CA LEU A 395 4.62 6.42 48.00
C LEU A 395 5.17 5.63 49.20
N HIS A 396 5.33 6.29 50.35
CA HIS A 396 5.81 5.67 51.59
C HIS A 396 4.93 4.51 52.12
N TRP A 397 3.66 4.43 51.70
CA TRP A 397 2.80 3.29 52.06
C TRP A 397 3.21 2.02 51.31
N TYR A 398 3.75 2.15 50.10
CA TYR A 398 4.16 1.02 49.28
C TYR A 398 5.61 0.63 49.59
N THR A 399 6.51 1.62 49.70
CA THR A 399 7.91 1.35 50.04
C THR A 399 8.09 0.84 51.47
N GLY A 400 7.17 1.19 52.38
CA GLY A 400 7.12 0.64 53.73
C GLY A 400 6.84 -0.87 53.78
N GLU A 401 6.25 -1.43 52.72
CA GLU A 401 5.93 -2.86 52.59
C GLU A 401 6.99 -3.62 51.77
N GLY A 402 8.13 -2.98 51.48
CA GLY A 402 9.28 -3.62 50.81
C GLY A 402 9.40 -3.37 49.31
N MET A 403 8.50 -2.58 48.72
CA MET A 403 8.50 -2.27 47.28
C MET A 403 9.51 -1.16 46.92
N ASP A 404 10.21 -1.28 45.79
CA ASP A 404 11.11 -0.21 45.30
C ASP A 404 10.33 0.85 44.49
N GLU A 405 10.78 2.10 44.51
CA GLU A 405 10.31 3.16 43.61
C GLU A 405 10.58 2.82 42.13
N MET A 406 11.60 1.99 41.85
CA MET A 406 11.88 1.50 40.50
C MET A 406 10.72 0.69 39.91
N GLU A 407 10.06 -0.15 40.71
CA GLU A 407 8.91 -0.96 40.26
C GLU A 407 7.73 -0.11 39.77
N PHE A 408 7.51 1.06 40.37
CA PHE A 408 6.51 2.03 39.89
C PHE A 408 6.87 2.55 38.49
N THR A 409 8.14 2.83 38.26
CA THR A 409 8.63 3.35 36.97
C THR A 409 8.54 2.27 35.90
N GLU A 410 8.85 1.02 36.22
CA GLU A 410 8.72 -0.13 35.32
C GLU A 410 7.26 -0.36 34.93
N ALA A 411 6.34 -0.35 35.90
CA ALA A 411 4.91 -0.49 35.63
C ALA A 411 4.35 0.67 34.77
N GLU A 412 4.78 1.91 35.02
CA GLU A 412 4.44 3.07 34.19
C GLU A 412 4.96 2.91 32.75
N SER A 413 6.22 2.48 32.59
CA SER A 413 6.82 2.24 31.27
C SER A 413 6.05 1.16 30.51
N ASN A 414 5.79 0.01 31.13
CA ASN A 414 5.10 -1.10 30.49
C ASN A 414 3.66 -0.74 30.09
N MET A 415 2.97 0.08 30.90
CA MET A 415 1.64 0.59 30.55
C MET A 415 1.68 1.55 29.34
N ASN A 416 2.70 2.41 29.26
CA ASN A 416 2.91 3.28 28.10
C ASN A 416 3.29 2.51 26.83
N ASP A 417 4.07 1.42 26.96
CA ASP A 417 4.41 0.53 25.86
C ASP A 417 3.14 -0.18 25.34
N LEU A 418 2.28 -0.67 26.23
CA LEU A 418 0.98 -1.25 25.85
C LEU A 418 0.10 -0.25 25.08
N VAL A 419 0.04 1.01 25.54
CA VAL A 419 -0.69 2.08 24.83
C VAL A 419 -0.09 2.32 23.44
N SER A 420 1.24 2.32 23.33
CA SER A 420 1.95 2.50 22.06
C SER A 420 1.71 1.34 21.09
N GLU A 421 1.63 0.10 21.58
CA GLU A 421 1.27 -1.06 20.77
C GLU A 421 -0.15 -0.93 20.20
N TYR A 422 -1.15 -0.56 21.01
CA TYR A 422 -2.51 -0.30 20.50
C TYR A 422 -2.53 0.79 19.44
N GLN A 423 -1.76 1.86 19.62
CA GLN A 423 -1.65 2.94 18.64
C GLN A 423 -1.00 2.44 17.33
N GLN A 424 0.05 1.62 17.42
CA GLN A 424 0.72 1.05 16.25
C GLN A 424 -0.26 0.25 15.37
N TYR A 425 -1.10 -0.61 15.98
CA TYR A 425 -2.06 -1.41 15.21
C TYR A 425 -3.31 -0.63 14.79
N GLN A 426 -3.61 0.48 15.45
CA GLN A 426 -4.65 1.40 15.00
C GLN A 426 -4.25 2.08 13.68
N ASP A 427 -2.98 2.46 13.57
CA ASP A 427 -2.42 3.12 12.38
C ASP A 427 -1.94 2.10 11.32
N ALA A 428 -1.84 0.82 11.70
CA ALA A 428 -1.53 -0.27 10.79
C ALA A 428 -2.64 -0.41 9.74
N THR A 429 -2.23 -0.39 8.48
CA THR A 429 -3.08 -0.72 7.35
C THR A 429 -2.64 -2.07 6.80
N ALA A 430 -3.58 -2.87 6.25
CA ALA A 430 -3.14 -4.00 5.45
C ALA A 430 -2.23 -3.45 4.36
N GLU A 431 -1.12 -4.14 4.06
CA GLU A 431 -0.40 -3.89 2.81
C GLU A 431 -1.41 -4.12 1.68
N ALA A 432 -2.03 -3.02 1.26
CA ALA A 432 -3.16 -3.02 0.36
C ALA A 432 -2.70 -3.61 -0.95
N ASN A 433 -3.34 -4.71 -1.41
CA ASN A 433 -3.09 -5.39 -2.69
C ASN A 433 -2.20 -4.55 -3.60
N ASN A 434 -0.90 -4.84 -3.51
CA ASN A 434 0.13 -3.99 -4.05
C ASN A 434 -0.03 -4.00 -5.56
N TYR A 435 -0.27 -2.85 -6.20
CA TYR A 435 -0.23 -2.81 -7.65
C TYR A 435 0.61 -1.67 -8.19
N ILE A 436 1.26 -1.93 -9.32
CA ILE A 436 1.96 -0.91 -10.11
C ILE A 436 1.03 -0.56 -11.28
N LEU A 437 0.75 0.73 -11.43
CA LEU A 437 -0.09 1.24 -12.51
C LEU A 437 0.79 1.82 -13.62
N LEU A 438 0.69 1.25 -14.83
CA LEU A 438 1.36 1.76 -16.02
C LEU A 438 0.34 2.42 -16.96
N ILE A 439 0.59 3.66 -17.39
CA ILE A 439 -0.30 4.42 -18.28
C ILE A 439 0.44 4.68 -19.60
N ALA A 440 -0.02 4.04 -20.68
CA ALA A 440 0.61 4.14 -21.99
C ALA A 440 -0.29 4.87 -23.01
N PRO A 441 0.29 5.52 -24.03
CA PRO A 441 -0.46 6.12 -25.13
C PRO A 441 -1.12 5.06 -26.02
N PRO A 442 -2.19 5.41 -26.76
CA PRO A 442 -2.96 4.49 -27.60
C PRO A 442 -2.23 4.05 -28.88
N GLU A 443 -0.93 3.79 -28.80
CA GLU A 443 -0.10 3.49 -29.95
C GLU A 443 0.16 1.98 -30.09
N ARG A 444 -0.36 1.37 -31.18
CA ARG A 444 0.00 -0.01 -31.57
C ARG A 444 1.33 -0.05 -32.32
N GLY A 445 2.44 0.19 -31.63
CA GLY A 445 3.76 0.34 -32.26
C GLY A 445 4.82 -0.63 -31.73
N HIS A 446 5.79 -0.93 -32.58
CA HIS A 446 6.97 -1.73 -32.22
C HIS A 446 7.86 -0.94 -31.24
N LEU A 447 8.13 -1.56 -30.09
CA LEU A 447 8.77 -1.01 -28.89
C LEU A 447 8.01 0.18 -28.26
N ASN A 448 6.88 -0.11 -27.61
CA ASN A 448 6.32 0.75 -26.57
C ASN A 448 7.09 0.48 -25.26
N PRO A 449 7.94 1.41 -24.78
CA PRO A 449 8.78 1.18 -23.60
C PRO A 449 8.00 0.78 -22.36
N ILE A 450 6.78 1.30 -22.20
CA ILE A 450 5.93 1.05 -21.04
C ILE A 450 5.34 -0.36 -21.09
N LEU A 451 4.88 -0.81 -22.26
CA LEU A 451 4.38 -2.17 -22.41
C LEU A 451 5.50 -3.21 -22.26
N GLU A 452 6.70 -2.93 -22.79
CA GLU A 452 7.85 -3.81 -22.61
C GLU A 452 8.32 -3.88 -21.15
N LEU A 453 8.28 -2.75 -20.45
CA LEU A 453 8.53 -2.68 -19.01
C LEU A 453 7.47 -3.45 -18.21
N ALA A 454 6.18 -3.32 -18.56
CA ALA A 454 5.10 -4.09 -17.93
C ALA A 454 5.31 -5.60 -18.09
N LYS A 455 5.71 -6.05 -19.30
CA LYS A 455 6.06 -7.46 -19.56
C LYS A 455 7.23 -7.92 -18.71
N GLN A 456 8.29 -7.10 -18.62
CA GLN A 456 9.47 -7.43 -17.80
C GLN A 456 9.09 -7.58 -16.31
N LEU A 457 8.30 -6.66 -15.77
CA LEU A 457 7.84 -6.68 -14.38
C LEU A 457 6.95 -7.90 -14.10
N THR A 458 6.07 -8.24 -15.05
CA THR A 458 5.16 -9.40 -14.94
C THR A 458 5.93 -10.72 -15.00
N PHE A 459 6.97 -10.81 -15.86
CA PHE A 459 7.71 -12.05 -16.10
C PHE A 459 8.71 -12.41 -14.99
N ASN A 460 9.46 -11.42 -14.49
CA ASN A 460 10.48 -11.67 -13.47
C ASN A 460 9.94 -11.70 -12.04
N GLY A 461 8.64 -11.44 -11.86
CA GLY A 461 7.98 -11.40 -10.55
C GLY A 461 8.60 -10.35 -9.64
N THR A 462 8.16 -9.09 -9.74
CA THR A 462 8.14 -8.25 -8.52
C THR A 462 7.37 -9.04 -7.46
N ASP A 463 7.89 -9.19 -6.23
CA ASP A 463 7.31 -9.96 -5.09
C ASP A 463 5.91 -10.53 -5.37
N ASN A 464 5.73 -11.86 -5.29
CA ASN A 464 4.54 -12.65 -5.70
C ASN A 464 3.13 -12.07 -5.40
N ASP A 465 3.03 -11.02 -4.58
CA ASP A 465 1.84 -10.30 -4.18
C ASP A 465 1.61 -8.95 -4.92
N THR A 466 2.44 -8.58 -5.90
CA THR A 466 2.30 -7.30 -6.64
C THR A 466 1.62 -7.46 -8.01
N GLU A 467 0.40 -6.94 -8.16
CA GLU A 467 -0.36 -6.91 -9.42
C GLU A 467 0.18 -5.82 -10.37
N ILE A 468 0.40 -6.14 -11.65
CA ILE A 468 0.79 -5.16 -12.67
C ILE A 468 -0.44 -4.80 -13.50
N LEU A 469 -0.84 -3.52 -13.52
CA LEU A 469 -2.00 -3.03 -14.27
C LEU A 469 -1.57 -2.03 -15.34
N VAL A 470 -2.13 -2.17 -16.54
CA VAL A 470 -1.83 -1.31 -17.69
C VAL A 470 -3.09 -0.62 -18.18
N SER A 471 -3.07 0.71 -18.22
CA SER A 471 -4.13 1.56 -18.76
C SER A 471 -3.75 2.13 -20.11
N VAL A 472 -4.64 2.00 -21.08
CA VAL A 472 -4.50 2.61 -22.41
C VAL A 472 -5.87 3.13 -22.87
N PRO A 473 -6.00 4.43 -23.23
CA PRO A 473 -7.24 4.94 -23.79
C PRO A 473 -7.50 4.36 -25.18
N SER A 474 -8.76 4.34 -25.62
CA SER A 474 -9.15 3.86 -26.95
C SER A 474 -9.54 4.99 -27.90
N TYR A 475 -9.42 4.73 -29.20
CA TYR A 475 -9.95 5.62 -30.26
C TYR A 475 -11.46 5.43 -30.41
N ALA A 476 -12.14 6.40 -31.04
CA ALA A 476 -13.57 6.30 -31.32
C ALA A 476 -13.95 5.07 -32.17
N ASP A 477 -13.07 4.67 -33.09
CA ASP A 477 -13.28 3.63 -34.10
C ASP A 477 -12.50 2.33 -33.84
N VAL A 478 -11.63 2.29 -32.82
CA VAL A 478 -10.74 1.15 -32.55
C VAL A 478 -10.59 0.87 -31.05
N ASN A 479 -10.92 -0.35 -30.64
CA ASN A 479 -10.76 -0.81 -29.26
C ASN A 479 -9.33 -1.31 -28.97
N VAL A 480 -8.62 -0.56 -28.13
CA VAL A 480 -7.19 -0.77 -27.81
C VAL A 480 -6.97 -1.81 -26.70
N SER A 481 -8.02 -2.15 -25.92
CA SER A 481 -7.91 -3.16 -24.84
C SER A 481 -7.36 -4.49 -25.32
N SER A 482 -7.80 -4.94 -26.50
CA SER A 482 -7.32 -6.16 -27.16
C SER A 482 -5.80 -6.19 -27.33
N TRP A 483 -5.16 -5.04 -27.56
CA TRP A 483 -3.72 -4.96 -27.80
C TRP A 483 -2.90 -5.17 -26.53
N VAL A 484 -3.47 -4.87 -25.37
CA VAL A 484 -2.84 -5.09 -24.06
C VAL A 484 -3.07 -6.53 -23.61
N THR A 485 -4.29 -7.05 -23.79
CA THR A 485 -4.62 -8.43 -23.40
C THR A 485 -3.93 -9.49 -24.28
N ASP A 486 -3.74 -9.22 -25.58
CA ASP A 486 -2.99 -10.10 -26.50
C ASP A 486 -1.53 -10.33 -26.05
N GLU A 487 -0.99 -9.40 -25.27
CA GLU A 487 0.37 -9.44 -24.73
C GLU A 487 0.45 -10.11 -23.35
N GLY A 488 -0.68 -10.62 -22.83
CA GLY A 488 -0.77 -11.29 -21.52
C GLY A 488 -0.69 -10.35 -20.32
N LEU A 489 -1.03 -9.07 -20.50
CA LEU A 489 -1.01 -8.05 -19.45
C LEU A 489 -2.43 -7.75 -18.95
N ASN A 490 -2.56 -7.38 -17.67
CA ASN A 490 -3.84 -7.00 -17.09
C ASN A 490 -4.22 -5.57 -17.50
N TYR A 491 -5.36 -5.44 -18.19
CA TYR A 491 -5.86 -4.17 -18.70
C TYR A 491 -6.81 -3.50 -17.70
N ILE A 492 -6.66 -2.18 -17.52
CA ILE A 492 -7.65 -1.31 -16.88
C ILE A 492 -8.17 -0.30 -17.90
N ASP A 493 -9.47 -0.05 -17.88
CA ASP A 493 -10.12 0.82 -18.86
C ASP A 493 -9.61 2.27 -18.76
N GLY A 494 -9.02 2.75 -19.85
CA GLY A 494 -8.53 4.12 -20.01
C GLY A 494 -9.55 5.06 -20.67
N GLY A 495 -10.76 4.59 -20.97
CA GLY A 495 -11.82 5.35 -21.61
C GLY A 495 -11.66 5.49 -23.12
N ILE A 496 -12.69 6.04 -23.78
CA ILE A 496 -12.78 6.18 -25.25
C ILE A 496 -12.78 7.65 -25.65
N ALA A 497 -11.80 8.07 -26.46
CA ALA A 497 -11.76 9.41 -27.03
C ALA A 497 -12.69 9.50 -28.26
N HIS A 498 -13.95 9.87 -28.03
CA HIS A 498 -15.00 9.91 -29.07
C HIS A 498 -14.73 10.92 -30.20
N ASP A 499 -13.92 11.94 -29.96
CA ASP A 499 -13.65 13.02 -30.92
C ASP A 499 -12.41 12.77 -31.80
N VAL A 500 -11.72 11.63 -31.64
CA VAL A 500 -10.50 11.31 -32.38
C VAL A 500 -10.58 9.89 -32.95
N THR A 501 -10.42 9.79 -34.27
CA THR A 501 -10.34 8.50 -34.97
C THR A 501 -8.89 8.11 -35.25
N LEU A 502 -8.65 6.84 -35.60
CA LEU A 502 -7.33 6.41 -36.06
C LEU A 502 -6.93 7.11 -37.39
N ASP A 503 -7.90 7.46 -38.24
CA ASP A 503 -7.61 8.18 -39.49
C ASP A 503 -7.08 9.60 -39.23
N ASP A 504 -7.56 10.28 -38.18
CA ASP A 504 -7.03 11.61 -37.80
C ASP A 504 -5.54 11.56 -37.45
N MET A 505 -5.10 10.47 -36.81
CA MET A 505 -3.67 10.21 -36.54
C MET A 505 -2.90 9.89 -37.82
N HIS A 506 -3.51 9.20 -38.77
CA HIS A 506 -2.90 8.93 -40.07
C HIS A 506 -2.71 10.20 -40.91
N GLN A 507 -3.71 11.07 -40.97
CA GLN A 507 -3.62 12.38 -41.65
C GLN A 507 -2.53 13.27 -41.05
N PHE A 508 -2.27 13.15 -39.76
CA PHE A 508 -1.17 13.84 -39.08
C PHE A 508 0.21 13.45 -39.65
N SER A 509 0.43 12.17 -39.99
CA SER A 509 1.71 11.68 -40.55
C SER A 509 2.05 12.24 -41.93
N LEU A 510 1.03 12.66 -42.69
CA LEU A 510 1.17 13.21 -44.04
C LEU A 510 1.61 14.68 -44.04
N MET A 511 1.55 15.38 -42.90
CA MET A 511 1.99 16.76 -42.78
C MET A 511 3.51 16.89 -42.96
N ASP A 512 3.96 17.99 -43.54
CA ASP A 512 5.39 18.33 -43.64
C ASP A 512 5.80 19.30 -42.52
N SER A 513 6.71 18.83 -41.65
CA SER A 513 7.22 19.60 -40.52
C SER A 513 8.45 20.46 -40.86
N GLN A 514 8.99 20.40 -42.07
CA GLN A 514 10.28 21.03 -42.43
C GLN A 514 10.22 22.56 -42.66
N PRO A 515 9.16 23.15 -43.24
CA PRO A 515 9.02 24.61 -43.23
C PRO A 515 8.63 25.09 -41.83
N LEU A 516 9.33 26.08 -41.28
CA LEU A 516 8.99 26.71 -39.98
C LEU A 516 7.52 27.17 -39.92
N ARG A 517 6.97 27.62 -41.06
CA ARG A 517 5.55 27.99 -41.21
C ARG A 517 4.59 26.82 -40.93
N ASN A 518 4.96 25.60 -41.31
CA ASN A 518 4.12 24.42 -41.12
C ASN A 518 4.30 23.80 -39.72
N TYR A 519 5.45 24.04 -39.08
CA TYR A 519 5.76 23.52 -37.75
C TYR A 519 4.76 23.97 -36.68
N LEU A 520 4.36 25.25 -36.66
CA LEU A 520 3.37 25.74 -35.68
C LEU A 520 1.98 25.11 -35.87
N SER A 521 1.56 24.93 -37.12
CA SER A 521 0.31 24.24 -37.46
C SER A 521 0.34 22.78 -37.01
N PHE A 522 1.45 22.10 -37.27
CA PHE A 522 1.71 20.73 -36.86
C PHE A 522 1.62 20.57 -35.33
N VAL A 523 2.29 21.45 -34.58
CA VAL A 523 2.26 21.46 -33.10
C VAL A 523 0.85 21.72 -32.56
N SER A 524 0.11 22.64 -33.17
CA SER A 524 -1.25 22.94 -32.74
C SER A 524 -2.20 21.76 -32.94
N ARG A 525 -2.08 21.04 -34.06
CA ARG A 525 -2.91 19.86 -34.33
C ARG A 525 -2.55 18.70 -33.40
N MET A 526 -1.27 18.50 -33.12
CA MET A 526 -0.77 17.51 -32.17
C MET A 526 -1.34 17.74 -30.76
N ALA A 527 -1.29 18.99 -30.28
CA ALA A 527 -1.84 19.35 -28.97
C ALA A 527 -3.35 19.03 -28.86
N HIS A 528 -4.12 19.27 -29.92
CA HIS A 528 -5.54 18.94 -29.93
C HIS A 528 -5.79 17.43 -29.80
N LEU A 529 -5.03 16.61 -30.54
CA LEU A 529 -5.17 15.16 -30.51
C LEU A 529 -4.86 14.58 -29.12
N PHE A 530 -3.74 14.98 -28.51
CA PHE A 530 -3.36 14.50 -27.17
C PHE A 530 -4.29 14.99 -26.06
N HIS A 531 -4.85 16.20 -26.19
CA HIS A 531 -5.79 16.72 -25.19
C HIS A 531 -7.01 15.81 -25.02
N SER A 532 -7.61 15.33 -26.12
CA SER A 532 -8.78 14.44 -26.07
C SER A 532 -8.47 13.12 -25.35
N PHE A 533 -7.32 12.49 -25.62
CA PHE A 533 -6.92 11.25 -24.93
C PHE A 533 -6.65 11.47 -23.45
N ASN A 534 -5.94 12.57 -23.12
CA ASN A 534 -5.54 12.88 -21.76
C ASN A 534 -6.75 13.20 -20.87
N HIS A 535 -7.70 13.96 -21.39
CA HIS A 535 -8.93 14.32 -20.68
C HIS A 535 -9.78 13.08 -20.35
N VAL A 536 -10.02 12.23 -21.35
CA VAL A 536 -10.84 11.02 -21.16
C VAL A 536 -10.19 10.03 -20.20
N ALA A 537 -8.88 9.83 -20.32
CA ALA A 537 -8.16 8.91 -19.44
C ALA A 537 -8.17 9.37 -17.98
N TYR A 538 -8.03 10.67 -17.73
CA TYR A 538 -8.12 11.23 -16.38
C TYR A 538 -9.51 11.06 -15.76
N GLU A 539 -10.55 11.47 -16.49
CA GLU A 539 -11.96 11.37 -16.03
C GLU A 539 -12.40 9.92 -15.77
N THR A 540 -11.83 8.97 -16.53
CA THR A 540 -12.14 7.54 -16.38
C THR A 540 -11.38 6.94 -15.19
N LEU A 541 -10.06 7.18 -15.09
CA LEU A 541 -9.21 6.50 -14.11
C LEU A 541 -9.36 7.04 -12.69
N LEU A 542 -9.49 8.36 -12.49
CA LEU A 542 -9.57 8.95 -11.14
C LEU A 542 -10.69 8.35 -10.27
N PRO A 543 -11.95 8.26 -10.74
CA PRO A 543 -13.03 7.65 -9.94
C PRO A 543 -12.86 6.14 -9.78
N LEU A 544 -12.35 5.44 -10.80
CA LEU A 544 -12.07 4.00 -10.74
C LEU A 544 -11.04 3.67 -9.64
N LEU A 545 -9.93 4.40 -9.62
CA LEU A 545 -8.85 4.21 -8.66
C LEU A 545 -9.25 4.65 -7.24
N ARG A 546 -10.12 5.64 -7.09
CA ARG A 546 -10.68 6.02 -5.77
C ARG A 546 -11.65 4.97 -5.21
N LYS A 547 -12.38 4.27 -6.08
CA LYS A 547 -13.28 3.17 -5.68
C LYS A 547 -12.52 1.90 -5.32
N LYS A 548 -11.34 1.68 -5.91
CA LYS A 548 -10.49 0.53 -5.59
C LYS A 548 -9.95 0.72 -4.16
N HIS A 549 -10.14 -0.28 -3.29
CA HIS A 549 -9.69 -0.23 -1.89
C HIS A 549 -8.15 -0.26 -1.72
N ALA A 550 -7.39 -0.39 -2.82
CA ALA A 550 -5.94 -0.37 -2.84
C ALA A 550 -5.42 0.79 -3.68
N LYS A 551 -4.31 1.41 -3.27
CA LYS A 551 -3.63 2.49 -4.00
C LYS A 551 -2.41 1.94 -4.76
N PRO A 552 -2.07 2.49 -5.93
CA PRO A 552 -0.85 2.06 -6.61
C PRO A 552 0.39 2.45 -5.79
N ARG A 553 1.42 1.60 -5.76
CA ARG A 553 2.71 1.92 -5.11
C ARG A 553 3.52 2.94 -5.90
N VAL A 554 3.47 2.79 -7.22
CA VAL A 554 4.16 3.65 -8.19
C VAL A 554 3.25 3.78 -9.41
N ILE A 555 3.17 4.98 -9.97
CA ILE A 555 2.53 5.23 -11.28
C ILE A 555 3.62 5.48 -12.31
N ILE A 556 3.64 4.69 -13.38
CA ILE A 556 4.60 4.80 -14.47
C ILE A 556 3.85 5.24 -15.73
N PHE A 557 4.30 6.29 -16.40
CA PHE A 557 3.56 6.83 -17.55
C PHE A 557 4.47 7.45 -18.60
N ASP A 558 3.93 7.60 -19.81
CA ASP A 558 4.66 8.15 -20.96
C ASP A 558 4.76 9.67 -20.89
N LEU A 559 5.76 10.24 -21.56
CA LEU A 559 5.90 11.69 -21.73
C LEU A 559 4.65 12.38 -22.29
N ASN A 560 3.83 11.69 -23.09
CA ASN A 560 2.58 12.28 -23.61
C ASN A 560 1.42 12.24 -22.58
N MET A 561 1.62 11.58 -21.44
CA MET A 561 0.64 11.34 -20.38
C MET A 561 0.96 12.12 -19.09
N LEU A 562 1.58 13.30 -19.18
CA LEU A 562 2.03 14.07 -18.00
C LEU A 562 0.90 14.44 -17.02
N TRP A 563 -0.36 14.41 -17.46
CA TRP A 563 -1.53 14.58 -16.58
C TRP A 563 -1.59 13.52 -15.46
N ALA A 564 -0.97 12.35 -15.64
CA ALA A 564 -0.90 11.29 -14.64
C ALA A 564 -0.17 11.72 -13.35
N ILE A 565 0.59 12.82 -13.40
CA ILE A 565 1.19 13.45 -12.23
C ILE A 565 0.12 14.00 -11.29
N ASP A 566 -0.89 14.69 -11.82
CA ASP A 566 -2.01 15.18 -11.01
C ASP A 566 -2.82 14.02 -10.44
N LEU A 567 -3.00 12.95 -11.22
CA LEU A 567 -3.60 11.71 -10.73
C LEU A 567 -2.82 11.14 -9.53
N ALA A 568 -1.49 11.09 -9.61
CA ALA A 568 -0.62 10.63 -8.53
C ALA A 568 -0.74 11.50 -7.26
N GLU A 569 -0.85 12.83 -7.44
CA GLU A 569 -1.04 13.78 -6.34
C GLU A 569 -2.43 13.60 -5.69
N GLN A 570 -3.50 13.53 -6.49
CA GLN A 570 -4.88 13.35 -6.04
C GLN A 570 -5.13 12.03 -5.30
N LEU A 571 -4.32 11.00 -5.54
CA LEU A 571 -4.39 9.71 -4.85
C LEU A 571 -3.57 9.65 -3.55
N GLY A 572 -2.94 10.76 -3.15
CA GLY A 572 -2.19 10.90 -1.90
C GLY A 572 -0.68 10.87 -2.10
N SER A 573 -0.18 11.63 -3.08
CA SER A 573 1.25 11.82 -3.39
C SER A 573 2.01 10.51 -3.64
N ILE A 574 1.51 9.73 -4.59
CA ILE A 574 2.13 8.47 -5.01
C ILE A 574 3.40 8.76 -5.83
N PRO A 575 4.51 8.02 -5.63
CA PRO A 575 5.69 8.13 -6.49
C PRO A 575 5.34 7.93 -7.98
N ALA A 576 5.84 8.84 -8.81
CA ALA A 576 5.58 8.88 -10.24
C ALA A 576 6.89 8.69 -11.04
N ILE A 577 6.84 7.88 -12.09
CA ILE A 577 7.95 7.69 -13.04
C ILE A 577 7.49 8.08 -14.44
N VAL A 578 8.13 9.10 -15.01
CA VAL A 578 7.93 9.46 -16.42
C VAL A 578 8.92 8.68 -17.26
N VAL A 579 8.43 7.90 -18.22
CA VAL A 579 9.25 7.24 -19.22
C VAL A 579 9.35 8.15 -20.44
N CYS A 580 10.56 8.64 -20.70
CA CYS A 580 10.86 9.45 -21.86
C CYS A 580 11.60 8.61 -22.91
N PRO A 581 11.04 8.44 -24.12
CA PRO A 581 11.76 7.81 -25.22
C PRO A 581 12.79 8.79 -25.77
N PHE A 582 14.04 8.67 -25.35
CA PHE A 582 15.24 9.28 -25.96
C PHE A 582 15.28 10.84 -26.07
N LEU A 583 14.20 11.56 -25.78
CA LEU A 583 13.98 13.00 -26.02
C LEU A 583 13.83 13.81 -24.72
N ILE A 584 14.91 13.97 -23.95
CA ILE A 584 14.93 14.80 -22.72
C ILE A 584 14.50 16.26 -23.01
N ASP A 585 14.86 16.79 -24.18
CA ASP A 585 14.60 18.20 -24.52
C ASP A 585 13.11 18.54 -24.62
N ALA A 586 12.24 17.53 -24.77
CA ALA A 586 10.79 17.71 -24.85
C ALA A 586 10.15 18.08 -23.49
N LEU A 587 10.81 17.76 -22.37
CA LEU A 587 10.38 18.19 -21.02
C LEU A 587 10.74 19.66 -20.74
N ASN A 588 11.65 20.25 -21.54
CA ASN A 588 12.11 21.64 -21.44
C ASN A 588 12.42 22.10 -20.00
N LEU A 589 13.12 21.26 -19.24
CA LEU A 589 13.52 21.56 -17.87
C LEU A 589 14.88 22.29 -17.84
N PRO A 590 14.97 23.52 -17.31
CA PRO A 590 16.22 24.30 -17.25
C PRO A 590 17.37 23.54 -16.58
N SER A 591 17.05 22.72 -15.58
CA SER A 591 17.97 21.82 -14.88
C SER A 591 18.40 20.57 -15.66
N MET A 592 17.74 20.24 -16.78
CA MET A 592 17.95 19.02 -17.57
C MET A 592 18.49 19.27 -18.98
N THR A 593 18.33 20.49 -19.52
CA THR A 593 18.92 20.87 -20.80
C THR A 593 20.33 21.43 -20.59
N PRO A 594 21.37 20.82 -21.19
CA PRO A 594 22.69 21.43 -21.15
C PRO A 594 22.71 22.78 -21.89
N GLY A 595 23.72 23.62 -21.58
CA GLY A 595 23.81 25.00 -22.08
C GLY A 595 23.70 25.13 -23.60
N TRP A 596 23.51 26.35 -24.12
CA TRP A 596 23.13 26.65 -25.52
C TRP A 596 24.03 26.04 -26.62
N HIS A 597 25.16 25.44 -26.26
CA HIS A 597 26.14 24.79 -27.12
C HIS A 597 25.93 23.27 -27.30
N THR A 598 24.95 22.64 -26.64
CA THR A 598 24.73 21.18 -26.75
C THR A 598 23.75 20.79 -27.87
N PRO A 599 24.06 19.74 -28.67
CA PRO A 599 23.17 19.24 -29.72
C PRO A 599 21.83 18.69 -29.18
N SER A 600 20.76 18.84 -29.94
CA SER A 600 19.41 18.32 -29.64
C SER A 600 18.89 17.46 -30.79
N TYR A 601 18.10 16.41 -30.50
CA TYR A 601 17.44 15.58 -31.50
C TYR A 601 16.19 16.23 -32.11
N ILE A 602 15.64 17.26 -31.47
CA ILE A 602 14.44 17.98 -31.94
C ILE A 602 14.80 19.02 -33.00
N VAL A 603 16.06 19.48 -33.03
CA VAL A 603 16.50 20.59 -33.90
C VAL A 603 17.45 20.09 -34.99
N PRO A 604 17.32 20.53 -36.25
CA PRO A 604 18.26 20.18 -37.32
C PRO A 604 19.72 20.54 -37.01
N TYR A 605 20.60 19.55 -36.97
CA TYR A 605 22.03 19.73 -36.70
C TYR A 605 22.81 20.44 -37.84
N SER A 606 23.62 21.43 -37.46
CA SER A 606 25.02 21.67 -37.92
C SER A 606 25.72 22.76 -37.08
N PRO A 607 26.21 22.49 -35.85
CA PRO A 607 26.98 23.42 -35.04
C PRO A 607 28.35 23.76 -35.65
N SER A 608 28.77 23.07 -36.71
CA SER A 608 29.95 23.45 -37.50
C SER A 608 29.70 24.72 -38.34
N THR A 609 28.44 25.05 -38.65
CA THR A 609 28.09 26.23 -39.45
C THR A 609 27.39 27.29 -38.59
N PHE A 610 27.66 28.57 -38.89
CA PHE A 610 27.01 29.69 -38.21
C PHE A 610 25.47 29.63 -38.33
N ILE A 611 24.97 29.25 -39.51
CA ILE A 611 23.53 29.10 -39.79
C ILE A 611 22.90 28.04 -38.88
N GLY A 612 23.55 26.88 -38.68
CA GLY A 612 23.03 25.84 -37.80
C GLY A 612 23.04 26.26 -36.32
N ARG A 613 24.07 27.00 -35.87
CA ARG A 613 24.11 27.57 -34.51
C ARG A 613 23.03 28.65 -34.31
N PHE A 614 22.78 29.49 -35.31
CA PHE A 614 21.74 30.51 -35.25
C PHE A 614 20.33 29.91 -35.24
N GLN A 615 20.07 28.89 -36.07
CA GLN A 615 18.81 28.14 -36.03
C GLN A 615 18.60 27.47 -34.66
N LEU A 616 19.64 26.86 -34.09
CA LEU A 616 19.58 26.28 -32.76
C LEU A 616 19.24 27.31 -31.68
N PHE A 617 19.82 28.52 -31.76
CA PHE A 617 19.48 29.62 -30.87
C PHE A 617 18.02 30.06 -31.01
N ILE A 618 17.51 30.24 -32.23
CA ILE A 618 16.09 30.61 -32.45
C ILE A 618 15.14 29.53 -31.93
N TYR A 619 15.47 28.25 -32.16
CA TYR A 619 14.66 27.14 -31.66
C TYR A 619 14.63 27.10 -30.13
N ARG A 620 15.78 27.20 -29.45
CA ARG A 620 15.86 27.14 -27.99
C ARG A 620 15.35 28.40 -27.28
N SER A 621 15.58 29.58 -27.84
CA SER A 621 15.23 30.85 -27.18
C SER A 621 13.80 31.31 -27.44
N ILE A 622 13.19 30.88 -28.56
CA ILE A 622 11.89 31.40 -28.99
C ILE A 622 10.88 30.26 -29.17
N ILE A 623 11.22 29.26 -30.00
CA ILE A 623 10.24 28.25 -30.43
C ILE A 623 9.90 27.28 -29.29
N ILE A 624 10.90 26.70 -28.62
CA ILE A 624 10.69 25.74 -27.53
C ILE A 624 9.91 26.35 -26.35
N PRO A 625 10.25 27.56 -25.83
CA PRO A 625 9.45 28.22 -24.79
C PRO A 625 8.00 28.49 -25.23
N TYR A 626 7.80 28.93 -26.48
CA TYR A 626 6.46 29.14 -27.04
C TYR A 626 5.66 27.84 -27.14
N GLN A 627 6.27 26.78 -27.68
CA GLN A 627 5.65 25.45 -27.75
C GLN A 627 5.30 24.93 -26.35
N THR A 628 6.21 25.08 -25.39
CA THR A 628 5.97 24.67 -24.00
C THR A 628 4.78 25.44 -23.43
N HIS A 629 4.73 26.76 -23.60
CA HIS A 629 3.60 27.53 -23.13
C HIS A 629 2.28 27.13 -23.82
N PHE A 630 2.31 26.96 -25.14
CA PHE A 630 1.12 26.69 -25.95
C PHE A 630 0.58 25.26 -25.79
N ILE A 631 1.45 24.25 -25.88
CA ILE A 631 1.07 22.84 -25.70
C ILE A 631 0.63 22.62 -24.25
N PHE A 632 1.37 23.11 -23.26
CA PHE A 632 1.01 22.81 -21.87
C PHE A 632 -0.24 23.54 -21.41
N SER A 633 -0.46 24.80 -21.82
CA SER A 633 -1.69 25.52 -21.48
C SER A 633 -2.94 24.90 -22.09
N ARG A 634 -2.86 24.36 -23.32
CA ARG A 634 -4.00 23.70 -23.97
C ARG A 634 -4.19 22.25 -23.56
N VAL A 635 -3.12 21.45 -23.53
CA VAL A 635 -3.21 20.00 -23.31
C VAL A 635 -3.49 19.69 -21.84
N TYR A 636 -2.84 20.39 -20.92
CA TYR A 636 -2.83 20.03 -19.50
C TYR A 636 -3.63 20.98 -18.60
N GLN A 637 -4.16 22.10 -19.12
CA GLN A 637 -4.93 23.16 -18.44
C GLN A 637 -4.27 23.83 -17.21
N ARG A 638 -3.37 23.15 -16.49
CA ARG A 638 -2.57 23.61 -15.36
C ARG A 638 -1.10 23.67 -15.74
N LYS A 639 -0.43 24.74 -15.31
CA LYS A 639 1.02 24.89 -15.45
C LYS A 639 1.70 24.10 -14.34
N PHE A 640 2.10 22.86 -14.61
CA PHE A 640 2.88 22.07 -13.64
C PHE A 640 4.32 22.56 -13.57
N ASP A 641 4.81 22.80 -12.35
CA ASP A 641 6.22 23.07 -12.09
C ASP A 641 6.92 21.72 -11.85
N TYR A 642 7.41 21.12 -12.94
CA TYR A 642 8.13 19.85 -12.88
C TYR A 642 9.41 19.96 -12.06
N GLU A 643 10.07 21.12 -12.03
CA GLU A 643 11.25 21.30 -11.16
C GLU A 643 10.85 21.25 -9.69
N TYR A 644 9.71 21.84 -9.32
CA TYR A 644 9.16 21.73 -7.97
C TYR A 644 8.82 20.28 -7.59
N LEU A 645 8.20 19.52 -8.49
CA LEU A 645 7.81 18.13 -8.24
C LEU A 645 9.02 17.18 -8.18
N ILE A 646 10.02 17.40 -9.02
CA ILE A 646 11.31 16.71 -8.96
C ILE A 646 12.04 17.06 -7.65
N LYS A 647 12.07 18.34 -7.26
CA LYS A 647 12.68 18.81 -5.98
C LYS A 647 11.96 18.25 -4.75
N LYS A 648 10.65 18.01 -4.83
CA LYS A 648 9.88 17.36 -3.77
C LYS A 648 9.99 15.83 -3.77
N HIS A 649 10.81 15.26 -4.66
CA HIS A 649 11.06 13.82 -4.76
C HIS A 649 9.79 12.99 -5.07
N TYR A 650 8.85 13.54 -5.84
CA TYR A 650 7.66 12.81 -6.27
C TYR A 650 7.82 12.22 -7.68
N LEU A 651 8.79 12.70 -8.47
CA LEU A 651 8.93 12.41 -9.89
C LEU A 651 10.35 11.95 -10.24
N SER A 652 10.47 10.72 -10.76
CA SER A 652 11.69 10.22 -11.39
C SER A 652 11.51 10.16 -12.91
N VAL A 653 12.58 10.42 -13.65
CA VAL A 653 12.55 10.43 -15.13
C VAL A 653 13.41 9.30 -15.67
N PHE A 654 12.79 8.34 -16.34
CA PHE A 654 13.48 7.26 -17.03
C PHE A 654 13.75 7.66 -18.46
N VAL A 655 15.02 7.69 -18.82
CA VAL A 655 15.45 8.02 -20.18
C VAL A 655 16.04 6.77 -20.78
N SER A 656 15.32 6.24 -21.76
CA SER A 656 15.87 5.18 -22.63
C SER A 656 17.06 5.79 -23.37
N THR A 657 18.22 5.15 -23.32
CA THR A 657 19.43 5.65 -24.02
C THR A 657 20.05 4.57 -24.87
N ALA A 658 20.67 4.99 -25.96
CA ALA A 658 21.41 4.13 -26.85
C ALA A 658 22.81 4.71 -27.07
N PRO A 659 23.70 4.75 -26.05
CA PRO A 659 24.93 5.54 -26.10
C PRO A 659 25.87 5.27 -27.29
N PRO A 660 25.98 4.03 -27.81
CA PRO A 660 26.77 3.78 -29.03
C PRO A 660 26.20 4.41 -30.31
N PHE A 661 24.89 4.72 -30.32
CA PHE A 661 24.20 5.40 -31.43
C PHE A 661 23.99 6.88 -31.15
N GLU A 662 23.82 7.28 -29.89
CA GLU A 662 23.46 8.63 -29.51
C GLU A 662 24.62 9.64 -29.50
N ILE A 663 24.26 10.92 -29.41
CA ILE A 663 25.18 12.00 -29.07
C ILE A 663 25.37 12.00 -27.55
N PRO A 664 26.62 12.03 -27.04
CA PRO A 664 26.89 12.12 -25.61
C PRO A 664 26.21 13.34 -24.98
N ARG A 665 25.59 13.15 -23.82
CA ARG A 665 24.91 14.20 -23.04
C ARG A 665 25.58 14.36 -21.68
N SER A 666 25.61 15.58 -21.17
CA SER A 666 26.04 15.86 -19.79
C SER A 666 24.88 15.64 -18.82
N VAL A 667 25.15 15.00 -17.68
CA VAL A 667 24.17 14.73 -16.62
C VAL A 667 24.30 15.80 -15.53
N ILE A 668 23.19 16.37 -15.08
CA ILE A 668 23.18 17.41 -14.03
C ILE A 668 22.21 17.06 -12.88
N ASN A 669 21.22 16.18 -13.07
CA ASN A 669 20.15 15.92 -12.09
C ASN A 669 20.05 14.42 -11.70
N PRO A 670 20.12 14.07 -10.39
CA PRO A 670 20.05 12.69 -9.91
C PRO A 670 18.67 12.02 -10.06
N ALA A 671 17.59 12.78 -10.27
CA ALA A 671 16.26 12.23 -10.53
C ALA A 671 16.11 11.63 -11.95
N ILE A 672 17.12 11.80 -12.81
CA ILE A 672 17.15 11.26 -14.17
C ILE A 672 17.93 9.95 -14.19
N HIS A 673 17.25 8.89 -14.57
CA HIS A 673 17.84 7.57 -14.71
C HIS A 673 18.02 7.24 -16.20
N PHE A 674 19.27 7.24 -16.65
CA PHE A 674 19.64 6.76 -17.97
C PHE A 674 19.70 5.23 -17.95
N LEU A 675 18.75 4.58 -18.60
CA LEU A 675 18.57 3.13 -18.48
C LEU A 675 19.57 2.33 -19.33
N GLY A 676 20.00 2.88 -20.47
CA GLY A 676 20.73 2.12 -21.50
C GLY A 676 19.78 1.45 -22.51
N PRO A 677 20.32 0.71 -23.49
CA PRO A 677 19.53 0.16 -24.57
C PRO A 677 18.67 -1.03 -24.11
N PHE A 678 17.57 -1.29 -24.80
CA PHE A 678 16.69 -2.41 -24.49
C PHE A 678 17.11 -3.61 -25.32
N VAL A 679 17.81 -4.54 -24.68
CA VAL A 679 18.27 -5.79 -25.30
C VAL A 679 17.23 -6.87 -25.00
N TYR A 680 16.53 -7.33 -26.03
CA TYR A 680 15.42 -8.27 -25.87
C TYR A 680 15.91 -9.66 -25.44
N GLN A 681 15.35 -10.18 -24.35
CA GLN A 681 15.63 -11.54 -23.86
C GLN A 681 14.43 -12.49 -23.98
N TYR A 682 13.22 -12.00 -24.30
CA TYR A 682 12.00 -12.79 -24.14
C TYR A 682 11.05 -12.79 -25.36
N ARG A 683 10.35 -13.93 -25.48
CA ARG A 683 9.26 -14.35 -26.40
C ARG A 683 8.95 -13.40 -27.57
N LEU A 684 9.40 -13.78 -28.75
CA LEU A 684 8.97 -13.16 -30.01
C LEU A 684 7.48 -13.47 -30.25
N GLN A 685 6.71 -12.48 -30.69
CA GLN A 685 5.30 -12.68 -31.03
C GLN A 685 5.18 -13.70 -32.18
N PRO A 686 4.19 -14.61 -32.12
CA PRO A 686 3.96 -15.56 -33.18
C PRO A 686 3.53 -14.83 -34.46
N ILE A 687 4.01 -15.32 -35.61
CA ILE A 687 3.59 -14.85 -36.93
C ILE A 687 2.69 -15.87 -37.59
N ASN A 688 1.84 -15.41 -38.52
CA ASN A 688 0.96 -16.28 -39.29
C ASN A 688 1.75 -17.39 -39.98
N HIS A 689 1.25 -18.64 -39.90
CA HIS A 689 1.89 -19.81 -40.50
C HIS A 689 2.24 -19.64 -41.99
N ASN A 690 1.35 -19.01 -42.77
CA ASN A 690 1.58 -18.76 -44.20
C ASN A 690 2.71 -17.76 -44.46
N LEU A 691 2.92 -16.80 -43.54
CA LEU A 691 4.02 -15.85 -43.62
C LEU A 691 5.33 -16.53 -43.20
N LEU A 692 5.31 -17.36 -42.16
CA LEU A 692 6.47 -18.13 -41.71
C LEU A 692 7.00 -19.06 -42.81
N LEU A 693 6.12 -19.81 -43.47
CA LEU A 693 6.50 -20.68 -44.59
C LEU A 693 7.16 -19.89 -45.72
N TRP A 694 6.60 -18.73 -46.06
CA TRP A 694 7.17 -17.86 -47.10
C TRP A 694 8.54 -17.29 -46.71
N LEU A 695 8.74 -16.91 -45.44
CA LEU A 695 10.05 -16.47 -44.94
C LEU A 695 11.08 -17.61 -44.89
N ASN A 696 10.66 -18.84 -44.59
CA ASN A 696 11.53 -20.01 -44.60
C ASN A 696 12.00 -20.37 -46.02
N ASP A 697 11.12 -20.24 -47.01
CA ASP A 697 11.47 -20.44 -48.43
C ASP A 697 12.57 -19.47 -48.89
N ILE A 698 12.54 -18.21 -48.43
CA ILE A 698 13.60 -17.22 -48.68
C ILE A 698 14.96 -17.69 -48.16
N VAL A 699 14.98 -18.33 -46.99
CA VAL A 699 16.19 -18.86 -46.39
C VAL A 699 16.72 -20.04 -47.20
N GLN A 700 15.84 -20.94 -47.64
CA GLN A 700 16.21 -22.11 -48.44
C GLN A 700 16.77 -21.71 -49.82
N GLN A 701 16.19 -20.69 -50.45
CA GLN A 701 16.60 -20.20 -51.76
C GLN A 701 17.74 -19.17 -51.72
N ASN A 702 18.13 -18.71 -50.51
CA ASN A 702 19.12 -17.65 -50.29
C ASN A 702 18.76 -16.33 -51.02
N ASP A 703 17.47 -16.00 -51.02
CA ASP A 703 16.91 -14.81 -51.66
C ASP A 703 17.10 -13.56 -50.80
N THR A 704 17.28 -12.41 -51.45
CA THR A 704 17.42 -11.10 -50.81
C THR A 704 16.07 -10.62 -50.29
N LEU A 705 15.93 -10.41 -48.98
CA LEU A 705 14.71 -9.84 -48.38
C LEU A 705 14.83 -8.32 -48.13
N ILE A 706 13.86 -7.57 -48.66
CA ILE A 706 13.61 -6.16 -48.36
C ILE A 706 12.37 -6.09 -47.48
N TYR A 707 12.54 -5.66 -46.23
CA TYR A 707 11.43 -5.44 -45.31
C TYR A 707 11.09 -3.94 -45.22
N ILE A 708 9.81 -3.59 -45.26
CA ILE A 708 9.33 -2.19 -45.22
C ILE A 708 8.32 -2.05 -44.07
N SER A 709 8.59 -1.11 -43.16
CA SER A 709 7.67 -0.73 -42.08
C SER A 709 7.88 0.74 -41.69
N LEU A 710 6.81 1.53 -41.80
CA LEU A 710 6.82 2.96 -41.50
C LEU A 710 6.11 3.31 -40.19
N GLY A 711 6.01 2.32 -39.29
CA GLY A 711 5.42 2.48 -37.97
C GLY A 711 3.89 2.36 -37.96
N SER A 712 3.32 2.66 -36.79
CA SER A 712 1.88 2.49 -36.52
C SER A 712 1.03 3.67 -37.00
N ILE A 713 1.65 4.83 -37.21
CA ILE A 713 0.97 6.07 -37.58
C ILE A 713 1.33 6.48 -39.02
N GLY A 714 2.53 6.13 -39.49
CA GLY A 714 3.08 6.55 -40.76
C GLY A 714 2.37 5.97 -41.98
N LEU A 715 1.68 6.82 -42.74
CA LEU A 715 1.20 6.53 -44.09
C LEU A 715 1.96 7.34 -45.14
N LEU A 716 1.93 6.84 -46.36
CA LEU A 716 2.48 7.52 -47.53
C LEU A 716 1.34 8.04 -48.40
N THR A 717 1.61 9.11 -49.15
CA THR A 717 0.69 9.54 -50.21
C THR A 717 0.62 8.49 -51.32
N GLN A 718 -0.43 8.53 -52.13
CA GLN A 718 -0.56 7.63 -53.28
C GLN A 718 0.63 7.77 -54.25
N GLU A 719 1.11 9.00 -54.46
CA GLU A 719 2.26 9.27 -55.33
C GLU A 719 3.55 8.63 -54.79
N GLN A 720 3.83 8.81 -53.49
CA GLN A 720 5.00 8.20 -52.82
C GLN A 720 4.93 6.68 -52.87
N SER A 721 3.74 6.11 -52.60
CA SER A 721 3.50 4.67 -52.66
C SER A 721 3.74 4.10 -54.06
N ASN A 722 3.24 4.78 -55.10
CA ASN A 722 3.45 4.38 -56.50
C ASN A 722 4.95 4.43 -56.89
N LYS A 723 5.69 5.48 -56.46
CA LYS A 723 7.14 5.58 -56.69
C LYS A 723 7.92 4.43 -56.04
N LEU A 724 7.54 4.03 -54.83
CA LEU A 724 8.11 2.88 -54.13
C LEU A 724 7.81 1.56 -54.85
N ILE A 725 6.55 1.29 -55.19
CA ILE A 725 6.14 0.07 -55.89
C ILE A 725 6.90 -0.05 -57.22
N TYR A 726 6.93 1.01 -58.02
CA TYR A 726 7.65 1.00 -59.30
C TYR A 726 9.14 0.68 -59.12
N ALA A 727 9.79 1.24 -58.09
CA ALA A 727 11.18 0.95 -57.80
C ALA A 727 11.41 -0.53 -57.43
N PHE A 728 10.54 -1.09 -56.59
CA PHE A 728 10.65 -2.49 -56.17
C PHE A 728 10.33 -3.48 -57.28
N MET A 729 9.30 -3.21 -58.11
CA MET A 729 9.00 -4.06 -59.27
C MET A 729 10.19 -4.10 -60.24
N LYS A 730 10.80 -2.94 -60.51
CA LYS A 730 12.02 -2.85 -61.33
C LYS A 730 13.21 -3.61 -60.70
N LEU A 731 13.37 -3.57 -59.38
CA LEU A 731 14.37 -4.38 -58.67
C LEU A 731 14.10 -5.89 -58.81
N ILE A 732 12.84 -6.30 -58.67
CA ILE A 732 12.39 -7.70 -58.77
C ILE A 732 12.59 -8.26 -60.20
N GLU A 733 12.43 -7.42 -61.23
CA GLU A 733 12.65 -7.76 -62.64
C GLU A 733 14.13 -7.79 -63.05
N THR A 734 15.01 -7.18 -62.25
CA THR A 734 16.44 -7.13 -62.54
C THR A 734 17.08 -8.51 -62.40
N LYS A 735 17.72 -9.03 -63.44
CA LYS A 735 18.44 -10.31 -63.39
C LYS A 735 19.65 -10.22 -62.45
N SER A 736 19.52 -10.76 -61.24
CA SER A 736 20.60 -10.89 -60.26
C SER A 736 20.84 -12.37 -59.91
N SER A 737 21.95 -12.65 -59.23
CA SER A 737 22.35 -13.99 -58.77
C SER A 737 21.45 -14.55 -57.65
N SER A 738 20.72 -13.68 -56.93
CA SER A 738 19.70 -14.02 -55.93
C SER A 738 18.42 -13.26 -56.25
N GLN A 739 17.23 -13.87 -56.06
CA GLN A 739 15.98 -13.17 -56.30
C GLN A 739 15.72 -12.15 -55.18
N ILE A 740 15.11 -11.02 -55.53
CA ILE A 740 14.69 -10.01 -54.55
C ILE A 740 13.23 -10.26 -54.20
N ARG A 741 12.94 -10.32 -52.90
CA ARG A 741 11.58 -10.41 -52.34
C ARG A 741 11.32 -9.25 -51.41
N VAL A 742 10.11 -8.74 -51.44
CA VAL A 742 9.69 -7.54 -50.70
C VAL A 742 8.56 -7.90 -49.77
N LEU A 743 8.73 -7.61 -48.48
CA LEU A 743 7.68 -7.70 -47.48
C LEU A 743 7.36 -6.29 -46.98
N TRP A 744 6.13 -5.84 -47.20
CA TRP A 744 5.67 -4.53 -46.75
C TRP A 744 4.54 -4.67 -45.73
N ALA A 745 4.83 -4.27 -44.49
CA ALA A 745 3.88 -4.16 -43.40
C ALA A 745 2.98 -2.92 -43.53
N ARG A 746 1.67 -3.08 -43.33
CA ARG A 746 0.65 -2.04 -43.44
C ARG A 746 0.49 -1.44 -44.85
N GLY A 747 0.72 -2.24 -45.88
CA GLY A 747 0.50 -1.84 -47.28
C GLY A 747 -0.94 -1.95 -47.77
N ASN A 748 -1.94 -1.93 -46.88
CA ASN A 748 -3.31 -2.42 -47.12
C ASN A 748 -4.11 -1.64 -48.18
N THR A 749 -3.66 -0.44 -48.55
CA THR A 749 -4.26 0.36 -49.62
C THR A 749 -3.74 0.01 -51.02
N LEU A 750 -2.78 -0.93 -51.11
CA LEU A 750 -2.07 -1.27 -52.34
C LEU A 750 -2.38 -2.71 -52.76
N LYS A 751 -2.33 -2.99 -54.07
CA LYS A 751 -2.44 -4.34 -54.63
C LYS A 751 -1.21 -4.63 -55.48
N SER A 752 -0.58 -5.78 -55.25
CA SER A 752 0.52 -6.31 -56.06
C SER A 752 0.12 -7.68 -56.60
N ASN A 753 0.40 -7.94 -57.88
CA ASN A 753 0.12 -9.22 -58.53
C ASN A 753 1.34 -10.17 -58.55
N ASP A 754 2.51 -9.75 -58.06
CA ASP A 754 3.73 -10.58 -58.02
C ASP A 754 3.87 -11.30 -56.67
N SER A 755 4.05 -12.63 -56.69
CA SER A 755 4.18 -13.47 -55.50
C SER A 755 5.45 -13.19 -54.66
N ARG A 756 6.43 -12.48 -55.21
CA ARG A 756 7.65 -12.04 -54.52
C ARG A 756 7.44 -10.73 -53.75
N PHE A 757 6.34 -10.02 -53.99
CA PHE A 757 5.97 -8.79 -53.30
C PHE A 757 4.75 -9.04 -52.42
N ARG A 758 5.00 -9.21 -51.13
CA ARG A 758 3.97 -9.54 -50.14
C ARG A 758 3.56 -8.32 -49.33
N LEU A 759 2.26 -8.05 -49.32
CA LEU A 759 1.62 -7.00 -48.53
C LEU A 759 0.94 -7.65 -47.33
N GLU A 760 1.27 -7.21 -46.12
CA GLU A 760 0.68 -7.72 -44.89
C GLU A 760 0.08 -6.58 -44.07
N GLY A 761 -1.02 -6.87 -43.36
CA GLY A 761 -1.70 -5.89 -42.51
C GLY A 761 -0.87 -5.44 -41.33
N PHE A 762 -0.63 -6.33 -40.38
CA PHE A 762 0.28 -6.07 -39.26
C PHE A 762 1.21 -7.27 -39.14
N VAL A 763 2.51 -7.02 -39.01
CA VAL A 763 3.50 -8.07 -38.76
C VAL A 763 4.34 -7.70 -37.54
N PRO A 764 4.57 -8.65 -36.62
CA PRO A 764 5.50 -8.46 -35.52
C PRO A 764 6.95 -8.19 -35.97
N GLN A 765 7.34 -6.91 -36.00
CA GLN A 765 8.64 -6.47 -36.51
C GLN A 765 9.84 -7.15 -35.85
N LYS A 766 9.85 -7.31 -34.52
CA LYS A 766 10.94 -8.03 -33.82
C LYS A 766 11.12 -9.45 -34.33
N THR A 767 10.00 -10.16 -34.57
CA THR A 767 10.02 -11.53 -35.10
C THR A 767 10.54 -11.56 -36.54
N ILE A 768 10.20 -10.56 -37.36
CA ILE A 768 10.71 -10.44 -38.73
C ILE A 768 12.21 -10.11 -38.74
N LEU A 769 12.65 -9.12 -37.95
CA LEU A 769 14.05 -8.68 -37.92
C LEU A 769 14.99 -9.74 -37.32
N SER A 770 14.51 -10.54 -36.37
CA SER A 770 15.25 -11.68 -35.81
C SER A 770 15.25 -12.92 -36.71
N HIS A 771 14.33 -13.00 -37.68
CA HIS A 771 14.19 -14.17 -38.55
C HIS A 771 15.48 -14.41 -39.37
N PRO A 772 15.91 -15.66 -39.60
CA PRO A 772 17.11 -15.97 -40.37
C PRO A 772 17.15 -15.30 -41.77
N ALA A 773 15.99 -15.09 -42.40
CA ALA A 773 15.87 -14.37 -43.69
C ALA A 773 16.44 -12.93 -43.62
N MET A 774 16.21 -12.21 -42.51
CA MET A 774 16.78 -10.87 -42.28
C MET A 774 18.23 -10.93 -41.76
N GLN A 775 18.69 -12.09 -41.30
CA GLN A 775 20.07 -12.25 -40.79
C GLN A 775 21.09 -12.57 -41.90
N GLN A 776 20.64 -12.90 -43.10
CA GLN A 776 21.48 -13.05 -44.30
C GLN A 776 22.26 -11.78 -44.64
N GLU A 777 23.40 -11.91 -45.33
CA GLU A 777 24.24 -10.76 -45.70
C GLU A 777 23.52 -9.74 -46.59
N ARG A 778 22.65 -10.22 -47.48
CA ARG A 778 21.88 -9.43 -48.46
C ARG A 778 20.45 -9.22 -48.00
N SER A 779 20.25 -8.45 -46.93
CA SER A 779 18.91 -8.04 -46.49
C SER A 779 18.93 -6.63 -45.94
N ILE A 780 17.82 -5.93 -46.13
CA ILE A 780 17.70 -4.50 -45.85
C ILE A 780 16.34 -4.18 -45.25
N TYR A 781 16.34 -3.22 -44.32
CA TYR A 781 15.11 -2.71 -43.71
C TYR A 781 14.85 -1.28 -44.19
N ILE A 782 13.64 -0.95 -44.60
CA ILE A 782 13.23 0.42 -44.94
C ILE A 782 12.32 0.91 -43.83
N ASN A 783 12.79 1.92 -43.09
CA ASN A 783 12.12 2.38 -41.89
C ASN A 783 11.98 3.90 -41.85
N HIS A 784 10.99 4.35 -41.09
CA HIS A 784 10.67 5.78 -40.94
C HIS A 784 11.58 6.54 -39.97
N CYS A 785 12.65 5.91 -39.48
CA CYS A 785 13.58 6.46 -38.49
C CYS A 785 12.96 6.88 -37.15
N GLY A 786 11.80 6.35 -36.78
CA GLY A 786 11.35 6.42 -35.39
C GLY A 786 12.34 5.69 -34.48
N MET A 787 12.69 6.29 -33.34
CA MET A 787 13.74 5.77 -32.46
C MET A 787 13.52 4.32 -32.05
N SER A 788 12.27 3.93 -31.73
CA SER A 788 11.90 2.56 -31.41
C SER A 788 12.18 1.56 -32.55
N SER A 789 11.80 1.91 -33.79
CA SER A 789 12.06 1.06 -34.97
C SER A 789 13.54 1.00 -35.33
N MET A 790 14.26 2.10 -35.14
CA MET A 790 15.70 2.17 -35.33
C MET A 790 16.45 1.34 -34.30
N HIS A 791 16.01 1.38 -33.05
CA HIS A 791 16.56 0.58 -31.95
C HIS A 791 16.49 -0.91 -32.29
N GLU A 792 15.32 -1.40 -32.70
CA GLU A 792 15.13 -2.80 -33.10
C GLU A 792 16.06 -3.18 -34.27
N SER A 793 16.16 -2.32 -35.30
CA SER A 793 17.08 -2.52 -36.42
C SER A 793 18.53 -2.64 -35.97
N ILE A 794 18.95 -1.81 -35.02
CA ILE A 794 20.31 -1.82 -34.45
C ILE A 794 20.55 -3.10 -33.67
N VAL A 795 19.65 -3.48 -32.76
CA VAL A 795 19.79 -4.67 -31.90
C VAL A 795 19.96 -5.96 -32.73
N PHE A 796 19.25 -6.04 -33.86
CA PHE A 796 19.34 -7.19 -34.78
C PHE A 796 20.42 -7.03 -35.87
N GLY A 797 21.17 -5.93 -35.88
CA GLY A 797 22.30 -5.74 -36.79
C GLY A 797 21.92 -5.53 -38.26
N ILE A 798 20.73 -4.99 -38.53
CA ILE A 798 20.15 -4.88 -39.89
C ILE A 798 20.43 -3.50 -40.50
N PRO A 799 21.10 -3.42 -41.68
CA PRO A 799 21.28 -2.16 -42.39
C PRO A 799 19.97 -1.67 -42.98
N HIS A 800 19.84 -0.36 -43.20
CA HIS A 800 18.55 0.22 -43.57
C HIS A 800 18.59 1.39 -44.54
N ILE A 801 17.45 1.63 -45.19
CA ILE A 801 17.12 2.90 -45.83
C ILE A 801 16.32 3.73 -44.83
N ALA A 802 16.86 4.90 -44.52
CA ALA A 802 16.28 5.87 -43.62
C ALA A 802 15.27 6.76 -44.38
N PHE A 803 13.99 6.64 -44.06
CA PHE A 803 12.87 7.30 -44.72
C PHE A 803 12.04 8.16 -43.73
N PRO A 804 12.61 9.23 -43.15
CA PRO A 804 11.95 9.98 -42.08
C PRO A 804 10.66 10.68 -42.53
N LEU A 805 9.65 10.66 -41.66
CA LEU A 805 8.34 11.26 -41.91
C LEU A 805 8.21 12.66 -41.31
N PHE A 806 8.58 12.85 -40.04
CA PHE A 806 8.42 14.13 -39.31
C PHE A 806 9.38 14.25 -38.11
N LEU A 807 9.57 15.49 -37.61
CA LEU A 807 10.27 15.82 -36.36
C LEU A 807 11.70 15.24 -36.19
N ASP A 808 11.90 14.48 -35.10
CA ASP A 808 13.16 13.93 -34.61
C ASP A 808 13.74 12.87 -35.55
N GLN A 809 12.87 12.19 -36.30
CA GLN A 809 13.22 11.13 -37.26
C GLN A 809 14.28 11.58 -38.26
N TYR A 810 14.27 12.85 -38.67
CA TYR A 810 15.30 13.40 -39.57
C TYR A 810 16.70 13.42 -38.93
N GLN A 811 16.81 13.66 -37.62
CA GLN A 811 18.10 13.60 -36.92
C GLN A 811 18.57 12.17 -36.73
N VAL A 812 17.64 11.27 -36.40
CA VAL A 812 17.92 9.83 -36.28
C VAL A 812 18.45 9.27 -37.60
N ALA A 813 17.82 9.65 -38.71
CA ALA A 813 18.26 9.31 -40.07
C ALA A 813 19.68 9.81 -40.37
N LYS A 814 19.96 11.09 -40.10
CA LYS A 814 21.31 11.66 -40.30
C LYS A 814 22.36 10.92 -39.49
N ARG A 815 22.05 10.58 -38.23
CA ARG A 815 22.97 9.86 -37.34
C ARG A 815 23.29 8.46 -37.85
N SER A 816 22.28 7.74 -38.36
CA SER A 816 22.48 6.44 -39.00
C SER A 816 23.45 6.52 -40.19
N VAL A 817 23.29 7.52 -41.06
CA VAL A 817 24.16 7.72 -42.22
C VAL A 817 25.60 8.02 -41.79
N GLN A 818 25.80 8.87 -40.77
CA GLN A 818 27.13 9.16 -40.22
C GLN A 818 27.84 7.90 -39.69
N LEU A 819 27.08 7.00 -39.08
CA LEU A 819 27.58 5.72 -38.56
C LEU A 819 27.70 4.64 -39.64
N HIS A 820 27.43 4.98 -40.91
CA HIS A 820 27.49 4.08 -42.06
C HIS A 820 26.64 2.83 -41.86
N MET A 821 25.45 2.98 -41.27
CA MET A 821 24.49 1.89 -41.07
C MET A 821 23.44 1.82 -42.17
N GLY A 822 23.25 2.93 -42.89
CA GLY A 822 22.20 3.09 -43.87
C GLY A 822 22.37 4.34 -44.71
N LEU A 823 21.38 4.58 -45.58
CA LEU A 823 21.33 5.73 -46.47
C LEU A 823 20.00 6.48 -46.31
N TYR A 824 20.05 7.80 -46.41
CA TYR A 824 18.89 8.69 -46.24
C TYR A 824 18.15 8.91 -47.56
N ILE A 825 16.82 8.95 -47.52
CA ILE A 825 15.95 9.36 -48.63
C ILE A 825 14.97 10.43 -48.14
N ASP A 826 14.84 11.50 -48.92
CA ASP A 826 13.86 12.56 -48.67
C ASP A 826 12.47 12.12 -49.18
N LYS A 827 11.50 11.97 -48.27
CA LYS A 827 10.15 11.51 -48.60
C LYS A 827 9.44 12.39 -49.65
N ASN A 828 9.77 13.67 -49.74
CA ASN A 828 9.05 14.62 -50.59
C ASN A 828 9.65 14.69 -52.01
N ASN A 829 10.96 14.48 -52.14
CA ASN A 829 11.69 14.81 -53.37
C ASN A 829 12.37 13.60 -54.05
N PHE A 830 12.24 12.39 -53.52
CA PHE A 830 12.93 11.23 -54.08
C PHE A 830 12.38 10.75 -55.43
N THR A 831 13.27 10.11 -56.19
CA THR A 831 12.92 9.39 -57.43
C THR A 831 13.04 7.88 -57.25
N SER A 832 12.31 7.10 -58.05
CA SER A 832 12.41 5.64 -58.01
C SER A 832 13.81 5.12 -58.35
N ASN A 833 14.55 5.80 -59.25
CA ASN A 833 15.92 5.41 -59.59
C ASN A 833 16.90 5.65 -58.43
N GLU A 834 16.79 6.80 -57.74
CA GLU A 834 17.61 7.11 -56.57
C GLU A 834 17.44 6.06 -55.46
N LEU A 835 16.21 5.61 -55.22
CA LEU A 835 15.91 4.55 -54.27
C LEU A 835 16.59 3.22 -54.66
N ILE A 836 16.49 2.83 -55.93
CA ILE A 836 17.13 1.61 -56.47
C ILE A 836 18.64 1.66 -56.27
N GLU A 837 19.27 2.78 -56.66
CA GLU A 837 20.71 2.98 -56.52
C GLU A 837 21.17 2.85 -55.08
N LYS A 838 20.45 3.46 -54.13
CA LYS A 838 20.77 3.40 -52.70
C LYS A 838 20.57 1.99 -52.12
N ILE A 839 19.51 1.27 -52.52
CA ILE A 839 19.29 -0.12 -52.10
C ILE A 839 20.45 -1.00 -52.59
N LEU A 840 20.79 -0.92 -53.89
CA LEU A 840 21.89 -1.70 -54.46
C LEU A 840 23.24 -1.33 -53.84
N LEU A 841 23.46 -0.05 -53.52
CA LEU A 841 24.69 0.39 -52.85
C LEU A 841 24.87 -0.29 -51.49
N ILE A 842 23.80 -0.43 -50.70
CA ILE A 842 23.85 -1.13 -49.41
C ILE A 842 24.05 -2.63 -49.61
N LEU A 843 23.29 -3.25 -50.52
CA LEU A 843 23.34 -4.70 -50.77
C LEU A 843 24.69 -5.16 -51.34
N ASN A 844 25.35 -4.32 -52.15
CA ASN A 844 26.66 -4.62 -52.74
C ASN A 844 27.84 -4.34 -51.79
N ASN A 845 27.62 -3.61 -50.69
CA ASN A 845 28.66 -3.26 -49.72
C ASN A 845 28.35 -3.74 -48.29
N PRO A 846 28.08 -5.05 -48.07
CA PRO A 846 27.74 -5.58 -46.75
C PRO A 846 28.89 -5.42 -45.73
N HIS A 847 30.14 -5.40 -46.20
CA HIS A 847 31.34 -5.17 -45.40
C HIS A 847 31.43 -3.78 -44.76
N ILE A 848 30.64 -2.81 -45.24
CA ILE A 848 30.48 -1.48 -44.66
C ILE A 848 29.21 -1.46 -43.82
N TYR A 849 28.05 -1.54 -44.47
CA TYR A 849 26.77 -1.23 -43.82
C TYR A 849 26.34 -2.28 -42.79
N ARG A 850 26.37 -3.57 -43.16
CA ARG A 850 26.00 -4.65 -42.25
C ARG A 850 27.05 -4.85 -41.17
N ARG A 851 28.35 -4.77 -41.50
CA ARG A 851 29.44 -4.85 -40.51
C ARG A 851 29.35 -3.74 -39.46
N ASN A 852 29.17 -2.48 -39.87
CA ASN A 852 29.07 -1.36 -38.94
C ASN A 852 27.80 -1.44 -38.09
N THR A 853 26.67 -1.83 -38.69
CA THR A 853 25.42 -2.04 -37.93
C THR A 853 25.59 -3.14 -36.89
N LYS A 854 26.20 -4.28 -37.23
CA LYS A 854 26.50 -5.35 -36.28
C LYS A 854 27.46 -4.91 -35.17
N LYS A 855 28.50 -4.13 -35.50
CA LYS A 855 29.43 -3.56 -34.49
C LYS A 855 28.69 -2.70 -33.46
N ILE A 856 27.73 -1.90 -33.91
CA ILE A 856 26.90 -1.08 -33.01
C ILE A 856 25.91 -1.95 -32.23
N ALA A 857 25.33 -2.98 -32.85
CA ALA A 857 24.50 -3.99 -32.19
C ALA A 857 25.24 -4.68 -31.03
N ASP A 858 26.47 -5.12 -31.26
CA ASP A 858 27.30 -5.74 -30.22
C ASP A 858 27.63 -4.75 -29.11
N SER A 859 27.85 -3.48 -29.45
CA SER A 859 28.02 -2.41 -28.45
C SER A 859 26.77 -2.20 -27.59
N PHE A 860 25.57 -2.34 -28.15
CA PHE A 860 24.31 -2.29 -27.39
C PHE A 860 24.22 -3.44 -26.40
N ARG A 861 24.58 -4.66 -26.83
CA ARG A 861 24.59 -5.86 -25.97
C ARG A 861 25.57 -5.73 -24.81
N ILE A 862 26.74 -5.14 -25.04
CA ILE A 862 27.76 -4.90 -24.00
C ILE A 862 27.32 -3.81 -23.01
N TYR A 863 26.67 -2.74 -23.49
CA TYR A 863 26.26 -1.62 -22.64
C TYR A 863 25.20 -2.01 -21.59
N GLY A 864 24.47 -3.10 -21.83
CA GLY A 864 23.64 -3.77 -20.82
C GLY A 864 22.15 -3.74 -21.10
N ASP A 865 21.40 -4.32 -20.16
CA ASP A 865 19.95 -4.48 -20.20
C ASP A 865 19.23 -3.33 -19.47
N GLY A 866 18.77 -2.35 -20.25
CA GLY A 866 18.07 -1.19 -19.72
C GLY A 866 16.71 -1.53 -19.08
N LEU A 867 16.07 -2.63 -19.45
CA LEU A 867 14.81 -3.08 -18.84
C LEU A 867 15.06 -3.61 -17.43
N LYS A 868 16.12 -4.41 -17.25
CA LYS A 868 16.53 -4.88 -15.91
C LYS A 868 16.93 -3.73 -14.99
N ARG A 869 17.63 -2.72 -15.53
CA ARG A 869 17.95 -1.51 -14.75
C ARG A 869 16.70 -0.74 -14.33
N ALA A 870 15.71 -0.61 -15.22
CA ALA A 870 14.43 0.02 -14.91
C ALA A 870 13.68 -0.75 -13.83
N GLN A 871 13.60 -2.08 -13.95
CA GLN A 871 13.00 -2.97 -12.97
C GLN A 871 13.60 -2.76 -11.57
N ASN A 872 14.92 -2.83 -11.43
CA ASN A 872 15.58 -2.66 -10.14
C ASN A 872 15.26 -1.30 -9.49
N ILE A 873 15.18 -0.23 -10.29
CA ILE A 873 14.85 1.11 -9.78
C ILE A 873 13.37 1.18 -9.37
N ILE A 874 12.46 0.56 -10.13
CA ILE A 874 11.03 0.50 -9.81
C ILE A 874 10.81 -0.29 -8.53
N GLU A 875 11.45 -1.45 -8.37
CA GLU A 875 11.40 -2.24 -7.14
C GLU A 875 11.92 -1.45 -5.94
N TYR A 876 13.05 -0.77 -6.10
CA TYR A 876 13.60 0.11 -5.08
C TYR A 876 12.64 1.24 -4.70
N MET A 877 12.07 1.94 -5.69
CA MET A 877 11.11 3.03 -5.45
C MET A 877 9.80 2.53 -4.86
N SER A 878 9.34 1.37 -5.28
CA SER A 878 8.13 0.73 -4.76
C SER A 878 8.30 0.37 -3.28
N LYS A 879 9.49 -0.09 -2.88
CA LYS A 879 9.80 -0.51 -1.51
C LYS A 879 10.20 0.62 -0.56
N TYR A 880 10.99 1.60 -1.02
CA TYR A 880 11.63 2.61 -0.16
C TYR A 880 11.37 4.06 -0.57
N GLY A 881 10.56 4.29 -1.61
CA GLY A 881 10.48 5.58 -2.31
C GLY A 881 10.10 6.78 -1.45
N ARG A 882 9.30 6.61 -0.38
CA ARG A 882 8.86 7.74 0.47
C ARG A 882 9.90 8.24 1.47
N ASP A 883 10.77 7.36 1.98
CA ASP A 883 11.62 7.68 3.14
C ASP A 883 13.03 8.09 2.75
N ILE A 884 13.60 7.50 1.69
CA ILE A 884 15.03 7.70 1.34
C ILE A 884 15.23 8.79 0.30
N GLN A 885 14.29 9.04 -0.62
CA GLN A 885 14.50 10.02 -1.68
C GLN A 885 14.72 11.45 -1.14
N LYS A 886 14.20 11.78 0.04
CA LYS A 886 14.47 13.05 0.75
C LYS A 886 15.96 13.28 1.07
N GLN A 887 16.79 12.24 1.06
CA GLN A 887 18.20 12.30 1.45
C GLN A 887 19.16 12.37 0.25
N ILE A 888 18.69 12.10 -0.98
CA ILE A 888 19.54 12.03 -2.17
C ILE A 888 19.47 13.37 -2.91
N VAL A 889 20.15 14.38 -2.38
CA VAL A 889 20.28 15.70 -3.02
C VAL A 889 21.68 15.79 -3.62
N SER A 890 21.81 16.07 -4.92
CA SER A 890 23.13 16.34 -5.50
C SER A 890 23.66 17.66 -4.96
N TYR A 891 24.94 17.72 -4.59
CA TYR A 891 25.58 18.93 -4.08
C TYR A 891 25.37 20.13 -5.03
N ASP A 892 25.45 19.91 -6.34
CA ASP A 892 25.20 20.92 -7.39
C ASP A 892 23.80 21.55 -7.37
N SER A 893 22.79 20.85 -6.81
CA SER A 893 21.43 21.39 -6.67
C SER A 893 21.27 22.33 -5.49
N GLN A 894 22.25 22.35 -4.58
CA GLN A 894 22.32 23.25 -3.43
C GLN A 894 23.14 24.52 -3.72
N MET A 895 23.92 24.52 -4.80
CA MET A 895 24.78 25.66 -5.19
C MET A 895 23.96 26.79 -5.82
N ASN A 896 24.28 28.04 -5.48
CA ASN A 896 23.66 29.19 -6.10
C ASN A 896 24.14 29.39 -7.55
N TRP A 897 23.42 30.20 -8.33
CA TRP A 897 23.74 30.40 -9.76
C TRP A 897 25.15 30.99 -10.00
N ILE A 898 25.68 31.76 -9.06
CA ILE A 898 27.03 32.36 -9.16
C ILE A 898 28.10 31.28 -9.02
N GLU A 899 27.98 30.43 -8.01
CA GLU A 899 28.88 29.30 -7.72
C GLU A 899 28.85 28.26 -8.84
N LYS A 900 27.65 27.92 -9.32
CA LYS A 900 27.44 26.89 -10.34
C LYS A 900 28.15 27.18 -11.67
N TYR A 901 28.28 28.45 -12.02
CA TYR A 901 28.99 28.90 -13.24
C TYR A 901 30.36 29.51 -12.92
N SER A 902 30.81 29.42 -11.66
CA SER A 902 32.08 29.98 -11.19
C SER A 902 32.28 31.45 -11.60
N LEU A 903 31.18 32.23 -11.59
CA LEU A 903 31.20 33.63 -12.03
C LEU A 903 32.02 34.50 -11.08
N ASP A 904 32.05 34.14 -9.80
CA ASP A 904 32.93 34.70 -8.77
C ASP A 904 34.41 34.53 -9.12
N ILE A 905 34.82 33.33 -9.51
CA ILE A 905 36.20 33.04 -9.96
C ILE A 905 36.52 33.85 -11.21
N LEU A 906 35.58 33.93 -12.15
CA LEU A 906 35.76 34.65 -13.42
C LEU A 906 35.90 36.17 -13.21
N ILE A 907 35.11 36.75 -12.29
CA ILE A 907 35.20 38.14 -11.87
C ILE A 907 36.54 38.40 -11.17
N CYS A 908 36.98 37.54 -10.26
CA CYS A 908 38.29 37.63 -9.61
C CYS A 908 39.44 37.57 -10.64
N PHE A 909 39.36 36.68 -11.62
CA PHE A 909 40.37 36.56 -12.68
C PHE A 909 40.44 37.83 -13.54
N LEU A 910 39.29 38.40 -13.91
CA LEU A 910 39.22 39.67 -14.63
C LEU A 910 39.79 40.85 -13.81
N LEU A 911 39.53 40.89 -12.49
CA LEU A 911 40.11 41.87 -11.56
C LEU A 911 41.64 41.75 -11.48
N ILE A 912 42.18 40.53 -11.38
CA ILE A 912 43.63 40.29 -11.38
C ILE A 912 44.25 40.77 -12.69
N ILE A 913 43.66 40.44 -13.84
CA ILE A 913 44.12 40.92 -15.16
C ILE A 913 44.10 42.44 -15.22
N PHE A 914 43.05 43.08 -14.69
CA PHE A 914 42.95 44.54 -14.65
C PHE A 914 44.01 45.19 -13.75
N ILE A 915 44.28 44.62 -12.57
CA ILE A 915 45.35 45.08 -11.67
C ILE A 915 46.72 44.91 -12.33
N LEU A 916 46.98 43.76 -12.98
CA LEU A 916 48.21 43.52 -13.73
C LEU A 916 48.40 44.54 -14.86
N PHE A 917 47.32 44.85 -15.58
CA PHE A 917 47.32 45.87 -16.62
C PHE A 917 47.69 47.26 -16.07
N ILE A 918 47.11 47.66 -14.93
CA ILE A 918 47.47 48.91 -14.24
C ILE A 918 48.94 48.91 -13.82
N PHE A 919 49.41 47.81 -13.23
CA PHE A 919 50.78 47.68 -12.75
C PHE A 919 51.81 47.77 -13.89
N ILE A 920 51.56 47.08 -15.01
CA ILE A 920 52.35 47.21 -16.24
C ILE A 920 52.37 48.67 -16.73
N ARG A 921 51.22 49.36 -16.68
CA ARG A 921 51.14 50.78 -17.08
C ARG A 921 51.95 51.70 -16.18
N ILE A 922 51.97 51.45 -14.88
CA ILE A 922 52.76 52.20 -13.90
C ILE A 922 54.25 51.95 -14.13
N ILE A 923 54.68 50.68 -14.27
CA ILE A 923 56.06 50.34 -14.60
C ILE A 923 56.50 51.01 -15.90
N TRP A 924 55.65 51.00 -16.92
CA TRP A 924 55.96 51.65 -18.19
C TRP A 924 56.13 53.16 -18.05
N LYS A 925 55.30 53.83 -17.24
CA LYS A 925 55.47 55.26 -16.91
C LYS A 925 56.76 55.54 -16.12
N ILE A 926 57.09 54.70 -15.14
CA ILE A 926 58.34 54.82 -14.36
C ILE A 926 59.55 54.61 -15.26
N LEU A 927 59.53 53.61 -16.15
CA LEU A 927 60.59 53.39 -17.12
C LEU A 927 60.78 54.58 -18.07
N ILE A 928 59.70 55.24 -18.48
CA ILE A 928 59.75 56.48 -19.28
C ILE A 928 60.37 57.64 -18.48
N LEU A 929 60.05 57.77 -17.19
CA LEU A 929 60.62 58.79 -16.30
C LEU A 929 62.13 58.56 -16.07
N ILE A 930 62.54 57.33 -15.79
CA ILE A 930 63.97 56.95 -15.64
C ILE A 930 64.73 57.18 -16.95
N ARG A 931 64.09 56.98 -18.11
CA ARG A 931 64.70 57.28 -19.42
C ARG A 931 64.85 58.77 -19.70
N LYS A 932 64.04 59.63 -19.06
CA LYS A 932 64.18 61.08 -19.12
C LYS A 932 65.30 61.58 -18.21
N GLU A 933 65.41 61.06 -16.98
CA GLU A 933 66.51 61.43 -16.07
C GLU A 933 67.90 60.95 -16.52
N LYS A 934 68.00 59.94 -17.39
CA LYS A 934 69.28 59.55 -18.02
C LYS A 934 69.66 60.38 -19.25
N LYS A 935 68.82 61.34 -19.66
CA LYS A 935 69.03 62.20 -20.83
C LYS A 935 69.30 63.67 -20.47
N ASP A 936 69.18 64.02 -19.20
CA ASP A 936 69.73 65.23 -18.58
C ASP A 936 70.97 64.84 -17.77
#